data_AF-M4DB68-F1
#
_entry.id   AF-M4DB68-F1
#
_cell.length_a   1.000
_cell.length_b   1.000
_cell.length_c   1.000
_cell.angle_alpha   90.00
_cell.angle_beta   90.00
_cell.angle_gamma   90.00
#
_symmetry.space_group_name_H-M   'P 1'
#
loop_
_entity.id
_entity.type
_entity.pdbx_description
1 polymer ?
#
loop_
_entity_poly.entity_id
_entity_poly.type
_entity_poly.pdbx_seq_one_letter_code
_entity_poly.pdbx_strand_id
1 'polypeptide(L)'
;MEASTDDEKRPMVDLVKDKNGTDQVLLQNPKGASVKISLHGGQVLSWKTERGDELLFTSAKANSKPPHPVRGGIPICFPQFGTRGSLEQHGFARNKMWLVENDPPALPSFDSTGKAYVDLVLKSSDEDTTRIWPHCFEFHLRVSLGLDGNLTLISRVRNINSKPFSFSIAYHTYFSISDISEVRVEGLETLDYLDNMLDKERFTEQGDALTFESEIDRVYLNSKDVVAVFDHERKRTFLIEKEGLPDVVVWNPWDKKAKALPDLGDEEYKHMLCVDGAAIEKPITLKPASDQRQRNISFVFCFLTTPMEEAWRVIFTLCLLIYVANADPIQDKRALLEFLTLMRPTRSLNWNETTSVCNTWTGVTCNKDGSRITAVRLPGVGLNGQIPPNTLSRLSSLTVLSLRSNRISGLFPGDFAELKDLAFLYLQDNDFSGQLPEDFSVWKNLTSVNLSNNDFNGTVPDSLASLKRVQSLNLANNSLSGDIPDLSGVSSLQHIDLSYNNLNGPIPSWLQRFPTSSYQGLGGFSLVQPPPDLAHQELKPRQKPKPHFLGLTKTVFLLIVIAVSVVLLAVLVFVLAVCYLRMKLSQGDGIVTDAKLQKKGGMSPEKFVSRMEDANNRLSFFEGCNYSFDLEDLLRASAEVLGKGTFGTTYKAVLEDATSVAVKRLKDVAAGKRDFEQQMEIIGGIKHENVVELKAYYYSKDEKLMVYDYFGNGSVASLLHGNRGENRVPLDWETRMSIAIGAAKGIARIHQENNGKLVHGNIKSSNIFLNSERNGCVSDLGLTAVMSALAPPISRQAGYRAPEVTDTRKSSQLSDVYSFGVVLLELLTGKSPIHTTAGDEIIHLVRWVHSVVREEWTAEVFDVELLRYTNIEEEMVEMLQIAMSCVVKAPDQRPKMSDLVRLIESVGNRQASLGPEPKPKSENEASETSTAGEI
;
A
#
# COMPACT_ATOMS: atom_id res chain seq x y z
N MET A 1 -37.83 -52.55 -34.55
CA MET A 1 -37.57 -52.93 -33.15
C MET A 1 -36.63 -51.87 -32.61
N GLU A 2 -37.21 -50.79 -32.12
CA GLU A 2 -36.45 -49.66 -31.57
C GLU A 2 -36.03 -49.99 -30.13
N ALA A 3 -34.78 -49.72 -29.79
CA ALA A 3 -34.28 -49.87 -28.43
C ALA A 3 -34.46 -48.56 -27.68
N SER A 4 -35.23 -48.63 -26.59
CA SER A 4 -35.27 -47.73 -25.42
C SER A 4 -34.67 -46.33 -25.56
N THR A 5 -35.55 -45.34 -25.42
CA THR A 5 -35.25 -43.97 -24.98
C THR A 5 -34.26 -43.93 -23.82
N ASP A 6 -33.18 -43.16 -23.98
CA ASP A 6 -32.34 -42.72 -22.86
C ASP A 6 -33.05 -41.56 -22.15
N ASP A 7 -33.12 -41.60 -20.82
CA ASP A 7 -34.00 -40.76 -20.02
C ASP A 7 -33.36 -39.37 -19.83
N GLU A 8 -33.91 -38.34 -20.49
CA GLU A 8 -33.43 -36.96 -20.40
C GLU A 8 -33.70 -36.41 -18.99
N LYS A 9 -32.78 -36.66 -18.05
CA LYS A 9 -32.89 -36.23 -16.65
C LYS A 9 -33.06 -34.72 -16.55
N ARG A 10 -34.31 -34.28 -16.41
CA ARG A 10 -34.65 -32.89 -16.10
C ARG A 10 -33.94 -32.45 -14.83
N PRO A 11 -33.49 -31.18 -14.73
CA PRO A 11 -33.04 -30.61 -13.46
C PRO A 11 -34.15 -30.77 -12.40
N MET A 12 -33.78 -31.29 -11.23
CA MET A 12 -34.73 -31.62 -10.17
C MET A 12 -34.84 -30.45 -9.20
N VAL A 13 -36.07 -30.02 -8.92
CA VAL A 13 -36.40 -28.92 -8.00
C VAL A 13 -37.37 -29.46 -6.96
N ASP A 14 -36.84 -29.86 -5.81
CA ASP A 14 -37.62 -30.50 -4.75
C ASP A 14 -37.84 -29.56 -3.58
N LEU A 15 -39.06 -29.58 -3.03
CA LEU A 15 -39.37 -29.01 -1.72
C LEU A 15 -39.08 -30.05 -0.64
N VAL A 16 -38.12 -29.75 0.22
CA VAL A 16 -37.60 -30.64 1.27
C VAL A 16 -37.69 -29.93 2.62
N LYS A 17 -37.91 -30.67 3.71
CA LYS A 17 -37.85 -30.10 5.06
C LYS A 17 -36.52 -30.38 5.74
N ASP A 18 -36.02 -29.39 6.48
CA ASP A 18 -34.83 -29.53 7.30
C ASP A 18 -35.11 -30.38 8.57
N LYS A 19 -34.07 -30.62 9.38
CA LYS A 19 -34.18 -31.38 10.64
C LYS A 19 -35.11 -30.74 11.67
N ASN A 20 -35.51 -29.48 11.48
CA ASN A 20 -36.38 -28.70 12.35
C ASN A 20 -37.79 -28.49 11.77
N GLY A 21 -38.05 -28.96 10.54
CA GLY A 21 -39.32 -28.80 9.83
C GLY A 21 -39.45 -27.54 8.96
N THR A 22 -38.37 -26.76 8.81
CA THR A 22 -38.30 -25.57 7.95
C THR A 22 -38.28 -25.99 6.48
N ASP A 23 -39.13 -25.37 5.66
CA ASP A 23 -39.17 -25.62 4.21
C ASP A 23 -37.91 -25.10 3.50
N GLN A 24 -37.35 -25.95 2.64
CA GLN A 24 -36.18 -25.69 1.81
C GLN A 24 -36.45 -26.11 0.36
N VAL A 25 -35.79 -25.45 -0.58
CA VAL A 25 -35.73 -25.88 -1.99
C VAL A 25 -34.36 -26.50 -2.25
N LEU A 26 -34.35 -27.70 -2.80
CA LEU A 26 -33.17 -28.39 -3.30
C LEU A 26 -33.17 -28.29 -4.83
N LEU A 27 -32.20 -27.57 -5.38
CA LEU A 27 -31.88 -27.59 -6.81
C LEU A 27 -30.79 -28.65 -7.05
N GLN A 28 -31.00 -29.52 -8.04
CA GLN A 28 -29.96 -30.42 -8.56
C GLN A 28 -29.84 -30.28 -10.08
N ASN A 29 -28.61 -30.16 -10.55
CA ASN A 29 -28.32 -30.24 -11.98
C ASN A 29 -28.14 -31.72 -12.41
N PRO A 30 -28.25 -32.05 -13.71
CA PRO A 30 -28.15 -33.44 -14.18
C PRO A 30 -26.80 -34.12 -13.92
N LYS A 31 -25.73 -33.35 -13.66
CA LYS A 31 -24.39 -33.86 -13.36
C LYS A 31 -24.14 -34.10 -11.86
N GLY A 32 -25.09 -33.76 -10.98
CA GLY A 32 -25.03 -34.03 -9.54
C GLY A 32 -24.56 -32.86 -8.66
N ALA A 33 -24.23 -31.70 -9.23
CA ALA A 33 -24.06 -30.49 -8.44
C ALA A 33 -25.40 -30.10 -7.79
N SER A 34 -25.37 -29.53 -6.59
CA SER A 34 -26.61 -29.25 -5.84
C SER A 34 -26.53 -27.98 -5.00
N VAL A 35 -27.68 -27.34 -4.81
CA VAL A 35 -27.84 -26.10 -4.03
C VAL A 35 -29.05 -26.25 -3.12
N LYS A 36 -28.92 -25.90 -1.83
CA LYS A 36 -30.02 -25.90 -0.86
C LYS A 36 -30.35 -24.50 -0.41
N ILE A 37 -31.62 -24.15 -0.48
CA ILE A 37 -32.12 -22.79 -0.24
C ILE A 37 -33.20 -22.86 0.84
N SER A 38 -32.98 -22.21 1.98
CA SER A 38 -33.99 -22.07 3.02
C SER A 38 -35.04 -21.02 2.63
N LEU A 39 -36.33 -21.37 2.72
CA LEU A 39 -37.41 -20.39 2.59
C LEU A 39 -37.51 -19.45 3.80
N HIS A 40 -37.04 -19.89 4.98
CA HIS A 40 -36.81 -18.95 6.08
C HIS A 40 -35.57 -18.10 5.80
N GLY A 41 -35.75 -16.79 5.84
CA GLY A 41 -34.74 -15.78 5.53
C GLY A 41 -34.46 -15.59 4.04
N GLY A 42 -34.74 -16.60 3.21
CA GLY A 42 -34.20 -16.66 1.85
C GLY A 42 -32.70 -16.80 1.96
N GLN A 43 -32.19 -18.03 2.10
CA GLN A 43 -30.75 -18.21 2.35
C GLN A 43 -30.22 -19.46 1.66
N VAL A 44 -29.17 -19.31 0.85
CA VAL A 44 -28.45 -20.47 0.31
C VAL A 44 -27.61 -21.04 1.45
N LEU A 45 -27.88 -22.29 1.86
CA LEU A 45 -27.23 -22.93 3.02
C LEU A 45 -26.13 -23.91 2.64
N SER A 46 -26.13 -24.39 1.40
CA SER A 46 -25.18 -25.36 0.85
C SER A 46 -25.13 -25.19 -0.66
N TRP A 47 -23.93 -25.27 -1.22
CA TRP A 47 -23.64 -25.27 -2.65
C TRP A 47 -22.49 -26.26 -2.87
N LYS A 48 -22.80 -27.34 -3.59
CA LYS A 48 -21.91 -28.48 -3.75
C LYS A 48 -21.54 -28.73 -5.20
N THR A 49 -20.28 -29.08 -5.40
CA THR A 49 -19.75 -29.60 -6.67
C THR A 49 -20.42 -30.92 -7.04
N GLU A 50 -20.25 -31.36 -8.29
CA GLU A 50 -20.64 -32.70 -8.78
C GLU A 50 -20.01 -33.84 -7.97
N ARG A 51 -18.88 -33.58 -7.29
CA ARG A 51 -18.17 -34.53 -6.42
C ARG A 51 -18.66 -34.50 -4.96
N GLY A 52 -19.55 -33.56 -4.62
CA GLY A 52 -20.12 -33.39 -3.28
C GLY A 52 -19.36 -32.45 -2.35
N ASP A 53 -18.28 -31.81 -2.83
CA ASP A 53 -17.47 -30.85 -2.07
C ASP A 53 -18.30 -29.61 -1.73
N GLU A 54 -18.30 -29.21 -0.46
CA GLU A 54 -19.02 -28.02 0.00
C GLU A 54 -18.20 -26.75 -0.26
N LEU A 55 -18.81 -25.78 -0.96
CA LEU A 55 -18.17 -24.52 -1.35
C LEU A 55 -18.46 -23.39 -0.35
N LEU A 56 -19.60 -23.47 0.35
CA LEU A 56 -20.02 -22.47 1.33
C LEU A 56 -19.69 -22.90 2.76
N PHE A 57 -19.22 -21.96 3.56
CA PHE A 57 -19.06 -22.15 4.99
C PHE A 57 -20.41 -21.95 5.69
N THR A 58 -20.88 -22.96 6.41
CA THR A 58 -22.01 -22.88 7.34
C THR A 58 -21.57 -23.50 8.67
N SER A 59 -21.66 -22.75 9.78
CA SER A 59 -21.13 -23.23 11.07
C SER A 59 -21.88 -24.46 11.58
N ALA A 60 -21.18 -25.43 12.16
CA ALA A 60 -21.79 -26.64 12.70
C ALA A 60 -22.73 -26.37 13.89
N LYS A 61 -22.58 -25.21 14.55
CA LYS A 61 -23.45 -24.74 15.64
C LYS A 61 -24.64 -23.89 15.18
N ALA A 62 -24.78 -23.59 13.88
CA ALA A 62 -25.75 -22.61 13.40
C ALA A 62 -27.21 -23.04 13.68
N ASN A 63 -27.97 -22.18 14.37
CA ASN A 63 -29.37 -22.45 14.68
C ASN A 63 -30.26 -22.26 13.44
N SER A 64 -30.77 -23.37 12.89
CA SER A 64 -31.68 -23.36 11.72
C SER A 64 -33.17 -23.19 12.09
N LYS A 65 -33.49 -22.84 13.34
CA LYS A 65 -34.87 -22.59 13.79
C LYS A 65 -35.25 -21.10 13.70
N PRO A 66 -36.33 -20.76 12.98
CA PRO A 66 -36.94 -19.43 13.06
C PRO A 66 -37.26 -19.05 14.52
N PRO A 67 -37.12 -17.77 14.93
CA PRO A 67 -36.77 -16.59 14.13
C PRO A 67 -35.26 -16.26 14.14
N HIS A 68 -34.39 -17.21 14.51
CA HIS A 68 -32.95 -16.97 14.58
C HIS A 68 -32.33 -17.04 13.17
N PRO A 69 -31.41 -16.11 12.82
CA PRO A 69 -30.75 -16.14 11.52
C PRO A 69 -29.66 -17.22 11.48
N VAL A 70 -29.58 -17.96 10.38
CA VAL A 70 -28.51 -18.95 10.18
C VAL A 70 -27.21 -18.22 9.82
N ARG A 71 -26.09 -18.54 10.49
CA ARG A 71 -24.77 -17.95 10.19
C ARG A 71 -24.00 -18.83 9.20
N GLY A 72 -23.55 -18.21 8.11
CA GLY A 72 -22.89 -18.87 6.98
C GLY A 72 -23.77 -18.91 5.72
N GLY A 73 -23.30 -19.60 4.68
CA GLY A 73 -23.98 -19.72 3.40
C GLY A 73 -23.95 -18.43 2.57
N ILE A 74 -25.09 -18.08 1.97
CA ILE A 74 -25.35 -16.78 1.34
C ILE A 74 -26.73 -16.29 1.83
N PRO A 75 -26.79 -15.40 2.84
CA PRO A 75 -28.02 -14.69 3.21
C PRO A 75 -28.43 -13.79 2.04
N ILE A 76 -29.66 -13.94 1.55
CA ILE A 76 -30.12 -13.10 0.44
C ILE A 76 -30.40 -11.68 0.93
N CYS A 77 -29.77 -10.74 0.22
CA CYS A 77 -30.05 -9.31 0.13
C CYS A 77 -30.86 -8.66 1.27
N PHE A 78 -30.21 -7.74 1.98
CA PHE A 78 -30.87 -6.80 2.90
C PHE A 78 -31.27 -5.51 2.17
N PRO A 79 -32.55 -5.29 1.80
CA PRO A 79 -33.01 -4.00 1.27
C PRO A 79 -32.92 -2.92 2.37
N GLN A 80 -31.87 -2.10 2.34
CA GLN A 80 -31.66 -1.04 3.33
C GLN A 80 -32.41 0.24 2.93
N PHE A 81 -33.34 0.70 3.77
CA PHE A 81 -34.04 1.98 3.60
C PHE A 81 -33.46 3.03 4.57
N GLY A 82 -33.02 4.19 4.07
CA GLY A 82 -32.56 5.32 4.90
C GLY A 82 -31.04 5.58 4.85
N THR A 83 -30.54 6.39 5.79
CA THR A 83 -29.16 6.91 5.77
C THR A 83 -28.21 6.10 6.66
N ARG A 84 -27.37 5.25 6.03
CA ARG A 84 -26.06 4.75 6.48
C ARG A 84 -25.85 4.57 8.00
N GLY A 85 -26.22 3.39 8.52
CA GLY A 85 -25.86 2.87 9.86
C GLY A 85 -25.20 1.48 9.78
N SER A 86 -24.59 1.02 10.88
CA SER A 86 -23.78 -0.22 10.94
C SER A 86 -24.55 -1.49 10.55
N LEU A 87 -23.89 -2.40 9.80
CA LEU A 87 -24.51 -3.57 9.15
C LEU A 87 -25.25 -4.56 10.09
N GLU A 88 -25.00 -4.50 11.39
CA GLU A 88 -25.55 -5.46 12.35
C GLU A 88 -27.02 -5.20 12.71
N GLN A 89 -27.50 -3.97 12.50
CA GLN A 89 -28.92 -3.57 12.70
C GLN A 89 -29.88 -4.09 11.61
N HIS A 90 -29.38 -4.76 10.56
CA HIS A 90 -30.07 -4.91 9.26
C HIS A 90 -31.02 -6.13 9.18
N GLY A 91 -31.74 -6.40 10.26
CA GLY A 91 -32.22 -7.75 10.57
C GLY A 91 -33.57 -8.23 10.02
N PHE A 92 -34.20 -7.55 9.07
CA PHE A 92 -35.64 -7.75 8.81
C PHE A 92 -36.00 -8.78 7.73
N ALA A 93 -35.23 -8.91 6.63
CA ALA A 93 -35.51 -9.92 5.59
C ALA A 93 -35.13 -11.35 6.04
N ARG A 94 -33.97 -11.50 6.70
CA ARG A 94 -33.42 -12.77 7.23
C ARG A 94 -34.32 -13.52 8.22
N ASN A 95 -35.32 -12.85 8.80
CA ASN A 95 -36.25 -13.40 9.80
C ASN A 95 -37.67 -13.60 9.24
N LYS A 96 -37.86 -13.51 7.92
CA LYS A 96 -39.16 -13.64 7.23
C LYS A 96 -39.20 -14.90 6.37
N MET A 97 -40.41 -15.42 6.14
CA MET A 97 -40.62 -16.51 5.19
C MET A 97 -40.76 -15.95 3.78
N TRP A 98 -39.98 -16.49 2.84
CA TRP A 98 -40.13 -16.28 1.41
C TRP A 98 -41.06 -17.34 0.83
N LEU A 99 -41.75 -16.99 -0.25
CA LEU A 99 -42.63 -17.89 -0.99
C LEU A 99 -41.98 -18.28 -2.32
N VAL A 100 -42.23 -19.49 -2.80
CA VAL A 100 -41.87 -19.87 -4.18
C VAL A 100 -42.87 -19.23 -5.14
N GLU A 101 -42.39 -18.49 -6.13
CA GLU A 101 -43.21 -17.89 -7.18
C GLU A 101 -43.33 -18.86 -8.36
N ASN A 102 -44.57 -19.24 -8.70
CA ASN A 102 -44.85 -20.28 -9.70
C ASN A 102 -45.05 -19.70 -11.12
N ASP A 103 -45.33 -18.39 -11.23
CA ASP A 103 -45.48 -17.69 -12.51
C ASP A 103 -44.59 -16.42 -12.56
N PRO A 104 -43.26 -16.58 -12.64
CA PRO A 104 -42.32 -15.47 -12.52
C PRO A 104 -42.29 -14.60 -13.79
N PRO A 105 -42.22 -13.26 -13.67
CA PRO A 105 -42.19 -12.36 -14.82
C PRO A 105 -40.95 -12.58 -15.70
N ALA A 106 -41.19 -12.75 -17.00
CA ALA A 106 -40.22 -13.12 -18.02
C ALA A 106 -38.92 -12.29 -17.95
N LEU A 107 -37.79 -12.99 -17.92
CA LEU A 107 -36.45 -12.42 -17.99
C LEU A 107 -35.90 -12.51 -19.42
N PRO A 108 -35.04 -11.57 -19.86
CA PRO A 108 -34.29 -11.71 -21.12
C PRO A 108 -33.51 -13.02 -21.13
N SER A 109 -33.69 -13.83 -22.18
CA SER A 109 -33.15 -15.20 -22.23
C SER A 109 -31.66 -15.23 -22.59
N PHE A 110 -30.80 -15.34 -21.58
CA PHE A 110 -29.43 -15.84 -21.74
C PHE A 110 -29.34 -17.28 -21.21
N ASP A 111 -29.42 -18.23 -22.14
CA ASP A 111 -29.45 -19.69 -21.98
C ASP A 111 -30.44 -20.26 -20.96
N SER A 112 -31.56 -20.78 -21.47
CA SER A 112 -32.57 -21.57 -20.74
C SER A 112 -32.33 -23.09 -20.82
N THR A 113 -31.28 -23.53 -21.50
CA THR A 113 -30.92 -24.95 -21.67
C THR A 113 -30.18 -25.50 -20.45
N GLY A 114 -30.86 -26.34 -19.66
CA GLY A 114 -30.24 -27.18 -18.62
C GLY A 114 -29.99 -26.54 -17.25
N LYS A 115 -30.33 -25.26 -17.03
CA LYS A 115 -30.21 -24.60 -15.71
C LYS A 115 -31.37 -25.00 -14.80
N ALA A 116 -31.09 -25.51 -13.60
CA ALA A 116 -32.08 -25.65 -12.54
C ALA A 116 -32.33 -24.28 -11.90
N TYR A 117 -33.57 -23.86 -11.65
CA TYR A 117 -33.83 -22.59 -10.98
C TYR A 117 -35.10 -22.58 -10.13
N VAL A 118 -35.16 -21.64 -9.19
CA VAL A 118 -36.35 -21.27 -8.43
C VAL A 118 -36.44 -19.75 -8.32
N ASP A 119 -37.64 -19.20 -8.45
CA ASP A 119 -37.93 -17.81 -8.10
C ASP A 119 -38.58 -17.76 -6.71
N LEU A 120 -38.04 -16.91 -5.85
CA LEU A 120 -38.55 -16.63 -4.51
C LEU A 120 -39.10 -15.21 -4.47
N VAL A 121 -40.23 -15.01 -3.79
CA VAL A 121 -40.86 -13.71 -3.59
C VAL A 121 -41.07 -13.41 -2.10
N LEU A 122 -40.71 -12.20 -1.70
CA LEU A 122 -41.01 -11.61 -0.39
C LEU A 122 -41.86 -10.37 -0.61
N LYS A 123 -43.06 -10.34 -0.02
CA LYS A 123 -44.03 -9.25 -0.13
C LYS A 123 -44.08 -8.49 1.19
N SER A 124 -43.95 -7.17 1.16
CA SER A 124 -44.18 -6.35 2.35
C SER A 124 -45.65 -6.37 2.75
N SER A 125 -45.98 -6.76 3.98
CA SER A 125 -47.34 -6.65 4.50
C SER A 125 -47.67 -5.23 4.97
N ASP A 126 -48.96 -4.89 5.10
CA ASP A 126 -49.38 -3.57 5.63
C ASP A 126 -49.05 -3.39 7.13
N GLU A 127 -48.84 -4.49 7.87
CA GLU A 127 -48.30 -4.42 9.24
C GLU A 127 -46.80 -4.11 9.24
N ASP A 128 -46.04 -4.62 8.26
CA ASP A 128 -44.63 -4.31 8.10
C ASP A 128 -44.41 -2.84 7.70
N THR A 129 -45.33 -2.27 6.90
CA THR A 129 -45.18 -0.88 6.44
C THR A 129 -45.50 0.20 7.48
N THR A 130 -46.19 -0.19 8.56
CA THR A 130 -46.52 0.70 9.68
C THR A 130 -45.55 0.59 10.86
N ARG A 131 -44.66 -0.40 10.87
CA ARG A 131 -43.68 -0.63 11.95
C ARG A 131 -42.20 -0.68 11.53
N ILE A 132 -41.88 -1.11 10.31
CA ILE A 132 -40.51 -1.52 9.94
C ILE A 132 -40.05 -0.91 8.60
N TRP A 133 -40.89 -0.91 7.56
CA TRP A 133 -40.50 -0.47 6.21
C TRP A 133 -41.33 0.75 5.77
N PRO A 134 -40.74 1.89 5.41
CA PRO A 134 -41.52 3.09 5.06
C PRO A 134 -42.34 2.98 3.75
N HIS A 135 -42.23 1.87 3.00
CA HIS A 135 -42.86 1.71 1.69
C HIS A 135 -43.28 0.26 1.40
N CYS A 136 -44.36 0.08 0.63
CA CYS A 136 -44.76 -1.21 0.10
C CYS A 136 -43.90 -1.63 -1.11
N PHE A 137 -43.40 -2.87 -1.12
CA PHE A 137 -42.61 -3.43 -2.21
C PHE A 137 -42.77 -4.95 -2.35
N GLU A 138 -42.44 -5.44 -3.54
CA GLU A 138 -42.22 -6.86 -3.84
C GLU A 138 -40.73 -7.08 -4.10
N PHE A 139 -40.11 -8.00 -3.38
CA PHE A 139 -38.75 -8.48 -3.66
C PHE A 139 -38.86 -9.82 -4.38
N HIS A 140 -38.27 -9.92 -5.56
CA HIS A 140 -38.15 -11.16 -6.35
C HIS A 140 -36.67 -11.55 -6.43
N LEU A 141 -36.35 -12.81 -6.15
CA LEU A 141 -35.02 -13.38 -6.31
C LEU A 141 -35.09 -14.65 -7.15
N ARG A 142 -34.32 -14.74 -8.23
CA ARG A 142 -34.04 -16.02 -8.89
C ARG A 142 -32.75 -16.61 -8.36
N VAL A 143 -32.81 -17.85 -7.87
CA VAL A 143 -31.63 -18.69 -7.63
C VAL A 143 -31.56 -19.70 -8.76
N SER A 144 -30.40 -19.84 -9.40
CA SER A 144 -30.20 -20.79 -10.49
C SER A 144 -28.84 -21.48 -10.42
N LEU A 145 -28.84 -22.76 -10.79
CA LEU A 145 -27.68 -23.64 -10.82
C LEU A 145 -27.45 -24.09 -12.27
N GLY A 146 -26.30 -23.75 -12.83
CA GLY A 146 -25.91 -24.09 -14.19
C GLY A 146 -25.55 -25.57 -14.38
N LEU A 147 -25.46 -26.01 -15.64
CA LEU A 147 -24.98 -27.36 -15.99
C LEU A 147 -23.56 -27.64 -15.50
N ASP A 148 -22.73 -26.62 -15.33
CA ASP A 148 -21.33 -26.75 -14.89
C ASP A 148 -21.16 -26.43 -13.39
N GLY A 149 -22.25 -26.39 -12.63
CA GLY A 149 -22.23 -26.16 -11.18
C GLY A 149 -22.21 -24.70 -10.74
N ASN A 150 -22.07 -23.75 -11.66
CA ASN A 150 -22.12 -22.30 -11.38
C ASN A 150 -23.44 -21.87 -10.72
N LEU A 151 -23.35 -20.99 -9.72
CA LEU A 151 -24.49 -20.47 -8.97
C LEU A 151 -24.77 -19.01 -9.39
N THR A 152 -26.00 -18.71 -9.79
CA THR A 152 -26.41 -17.35 -10.19
C THR A 152 -27.59 -16.88 -9.36
N LEU A 153 -27.45 -15.69 -8.78
CA LEU A 153 -28.44 -15.02 -7.93
C LEU A 153 -28.87 -13.71 -8.61
N ILE A 154 -30.16 -13.56 -8.92
CA ILE A 154 -30.69 -12.36 -9.60
C ILE A 154 -31.75 -11.71 -8.73
N SER A 155 -31.45 -10.53 -8.18
CA SER A 155 -32.39 -9.76 -7.35
C SER A 155 -33.14 -8.71 -8.18
N ARG A 156 -34.43 -8.56 -7.91
CA ARG A 156 -35.32 -7.55 -8.50
C ARG A 156 -36.25 -6.99 -7.43
N VAL A 157 -36.32 -5.66 -7.28
CA VAL A 157 -37.24 -4.99 -6.35
C VAL A 157 -38.26 -4.16 -7.13
N ARG A 158 -39.55 -4.36 -6.82
CA ARG A 158 -40.69 -3.64 -7.40
C ARG A 158 -41.28 -2.69 -6.37
N ASN A 159 -41.28 -1.39 -6.67
CA ASN A 159 -41.98 -0.40 -5.86
C ASN A 159 -43.50 -0.50 -6.12
N ILE A 160 -44.27 -0.86 -5.07
CA ILE A 160 -45.74 -0.93 -5.10
C ILE A 160 -46.36 0.37 -4.53
N ASN A 161 -45.57 1.17 -3.81
CA ASN A 161 -45.98 2.45 -3.25
C ASN A 161 -46.15 3.54 -4.33
N SER A 162 -46.99 4.53 -4.06
CA SER A 162 -47.23 5.69 -4.93
C SER A 162 -46.11 6.75 -4.89
N LYS A 163 -45.06 6.54 -4.07
CA LYS A 163 -43.94 7.48 -3.89
C LYS A 163 -42.60 6.82 -4.23
N PRO A 164 -41.63 7.57 -4.79
CA PRO A 164 -40.28 7.06 -4.95
C PRO A 164 -39.63 6.75 -3.60
N PHE A 165 -38.80 5.71 -3.56
CA PHE A 165 -37.95 5.42 -2.41
C PHE A 165 -36.55 5.01 -2.85
N SER A 166 -35.57 5.22 -1.97
CA SER A 166 -34.20 4.78 -2.19
C SER A 166 -33.87 3.60 -1.29
N PHE A 167 -33.22 2.58 -1.84
CA PHE A 167 -32.79 1.39 -1.11
C PHE A 167 -31.40 0.93 -1.54
N SER A 168 -30.77 0.08 -0.73
CA SER A 168 -29.50 -0.58 -1.09
C SER A 168 -29.55 -2.10 -0.96
N ILE A 169 -28.64 -2.79 -1.64
CA ILE A 169 -28.45 -4.24 -1.71
C ILE A 169 -27.03 -4.60 -1.32
N ALA A 170 -26.85 -5.63 -0.50
CA ALA A 170 -25.55 -6.27 -0.25
C ALA A 170 -25.72 -7.79 -0.18
N TYR A 171 -24.72 -8.53 -0.65
CA TYR A 171 -24.67 -10.00 -0.57
C TYR A 171 -23.46 -10.43 0.26
N HIS A 172 -23.72 -11.20 1.30
CA HIS A 172 -22.69 -11.74 2.18
C HIS A 172 -22.42 -13.19 1.81
N THR A 173 -21.27 -13.45 1.18
CA THR A 173 -20.89 -14.80 0.77
C THR A 173 -19.87 -15.35 1.75
N TYR A 174 -20.22 -16.42 2.45
CA TYR A 174 -19.31 -17.12 3.35
C TYR A 174 -18.70 -18.30 2.60
N PHE A 175 -17.50 -18.12 2.04
CA PHE A 175 -16.79 -19.22 1.38
C PHE A 175 -16.15 -20.12 2.43
N SER A 176 -16.26 -21.44 2.23
CA SER A 176 -15.34 -22.37 2.88
C SER A 176 -14.00 -22.27 2.16
N ILE A 177 -12.93 -22.02 2.90
CA ILE A 177 -11.52 -21.97 2.44
C ILE A 177 -10.69 -22.93 3.30
N SER A 178 -9.49 -23.32 2.84
CA SER A 178 -8.64 -24.28 3.56
C SER A 178 -7.85 -23.61 4.68
N ASP A 179 -6.99 -22.65 4.36
CA ASP A 179 -6.34 -21.73 5.29
C ASP A 179 -6.46 -20.31 4.72
N ILE A 180 -6.93 -19.36 5.52
CA ILE A 180 -7.05 -17.96 5.08
C ILE A 180 -5.69 -17.34 4.75
N SER A 181 -4.61 -17.74 5.42
CA SER A 181 -3.26 -17.23 5.17
C SER A 181 -2.67 -17.70 3.81
N GLU A 182 -3.30 -18.69 3.18
CA GLU A 182 -2.99 -19.14 1.82
C GLU A 182 -4.09 -18.75 0.81
N VAL A 183 -4.83 -17.68 1.09
CA VAL A 183 -5.79 -17.10 0.14
C VAL A 183 -5.21 -15.87 -0.56
N ARG A 184 -5.32 -15.85 -1.89
CA ARG A 184 -5.02 -14.71 -2.76
C ARG A 184 -6.29 -14.17 -3.41
N VAL A 185 -6.40 -12.85 -3.58
CA VAL A 185 -7.48 -12.18 -4.30
C VAL A 185 -6.92 -11.42 -5.49
N GLU A 186 -7.48 -11.61 -6.68
CA GLU A 186 -7.12 -10.91 -7.92
C GLU A 186 -8.32 -10.17 -8.52
N GLY A 187 -8.05 -9.32 -9.53
CA GLY A 187 -9.04 -8.46 -10.17
C GLY A 187 -9.16 -7.08 -9.51
N LEU A 188 -8.07 -6.61 -8.90
CA LEU A 188 -8.04 -5.39 -8.10
C LEU A 188 -7.59 -4.21 -8.98
N GLU A 189 -8.39 -3.15 -9.08
CA GLU A 189 -8.00 -1.95 -9.84
C GLU A 189 -7.25 -0.93 -8.97
N THR A 190 -7.55 -0.91 -7.66
CA THR A 190 -6.81 -0.21 -6.62
C THR A 190 -6.95 -0.96 -5.29
N LEU A 191 -5.84 -1.25 -4.61
CA LEU A 191 -5.85 -1.68 -3.20
C LEU A 191 -6.17 -0.44 -2.33
N ASP A 192 -7.41 -0.34 -1.84
CA ASP A 192 -7.86 0.71 -0.91
C ASP A 192 -8.31 0.06 0.41
N TYR A 193 -7.39 -0.30 1.31
CA TYR A 193 -7.77 -0.90 2.60
C TYR A 193 -7.75 0.12 3.76
N LEU A 194 -8.53 -0.18 4.82
CA LEU A 194 -8.70 0.67 6.00
C LEU A 194 -8.25 -0.11 7.24
N ASP A 195 -7.07 0.22 7.80
CA ASP A 195 -6.44 -0.55 8.91
C ASP A 195 -7.21 -0.46 10.25
N ASN A 196 -8.20 0.44 10.39
CA ASN A 196 -9.37 0.28 11.27
C ASN A 196 -10.45 1.37 11.06
N MET A 197 -11.69 1.08 11.48
CA MET A 197 -12.86 1.95 11.25
C MET A 197 -12.98 3.22 12.13
N LEU A 198 -12.01 3.51 13.01
CA LEU A 198 -12.03 4.73 13.83
C LEU A 198 -11.58 5.97 13.07
N ASP A 199 -10.41 5.90 12.41
CA ASP A 199 -9.69 7.10 11.94
C ASP A 199 -9.74 7.34 10.41
N LYS A 200 -10.22 6.35 9.64
CA LYS A 200 -10.44 6.45 8.17
C LYS A 200 -9.21 6.79 7.33
N GLU A 201 -8.00 6.51 7.82
CA GLU A 201 -6.81 6.61 6.99
C GLU A 201 -6.85 5.57 5.87
N ARG A 202 -6.63 6.04 4.63
CA ARG A 202 -6.76 5.26 3.40
C ARG A 202 -5.37 4.81 2.96
N PHE A 203 -5.11 3.51 3.03
CA PHE A 203 -3.85 2.94 2.56
C PHE A 203 -3.99 2.49 1.10
N THR A 204 -3.17 3.08 0.23
CA THR A 204 -3.02 2.69 -1.16
C THR A 204 -1.69 1.97 -1.36
N GLU A 205 -1.73 0.65 -1.54
CA GLU A 205 -0.57 -0.13 -1.99
C GLU A 205 -0.66 -0.37 -3.50
N GLN A 206 0.49 -0.44 -4.18
CA GLN A 206 0.54 -0.80 -5.60
C GLN A 206 0.77 -2.31 -5.73
N GLY A 207 -0.30 -3.04 -6.01
CA GLY A 207 -0.27 -4.48 -6.26
C GLY A 207 -1.57 -4.97 -6.90
N ASP A 208 -1.44 -5.86 -7.89
CA ASP A 208 -2.57 -6.36 -8.69
C ASP A 208 -3.34 -7.51 -7.97
N ALA A 209 -2.82 -7.94 -6.81
CA ALA A 209 -3.41 -8.98 -5.98
C ALA A 209 -3.14 -8.73 -4.50
N LEU A 210 -4.06 -9.22 -3.66
CA LEU A 210 -3.95 -9.22 -2.21
C LEU A 210 -3.73 -10.65 -1.72
N THR A 211 -2.74 -10.90 -0.88
CA THR A 211 -2.61 -12.15 -0.12
C THR A 211 -2.95 -11.86 1.34
N PHE A 212 -3.81 -12.66 1.95
CA PHE A 212 -4.10 -12.52 3.38
C PHE A 212 -2.93 -13.08 4.18
N GLU A 213 -2.29 -12.29 5.03
CA GLU A 213 -1.20 -12.81 5.88
C GLU A 213 -1.71 -13.47 7.17
N SER A 214 -2.94 -13.17 7.59
CA SER A 214 -3.63 -13.73 8.77
C SER A 214 -5.09 -13.24 8.82
N GLU A 215 -5.75 -13.25 9.99
CA GLU A 215 -7.04 -12.58 10.25
C GLU A 215 -6.94 -11.07 9.92
N ILE A 216 -7.86 -10.53 9.08
CA ILE A 216 -7.87 -9.10 8.69
C ILE A 216 -9.21 -8.42 8.96
N ASP A 217 -9.12 -7.25 9.62
CA ASP A 217 -10.18 -6.24 9.74
C ASP A 217 -10.50 -5.57 8.38
N ARG A 218 -11.29 -6.25 7.55
CA ARG A 218 -11.97 -5.73 6.34
C ARG A 218 -11.12 -4.98 5.31
N VAL A 219 -10.80 -5.67 4.22
CA VAL A 219 -10.21 -5.07 3.03
C VAL A 219 -11.30 -4.65 2.05
N TYR A 220 -11.30 -3.38 1.66
CA TYR A 220 -12.20 -2.84 0.64
C TYR A 220 -11.50 -2.93 -0.73
N LEU A 221 -12.21 -3.47 -1.71
CA LEU A 221 -11.70 -3.80 -3.04
C LEU A 221 -12.51 -3.06 -4.10
N ASN A 222 -11.83 -2.17 -4.81
CA ASN A 222 -12.37 -1.52 -5.99
C ASN A 222 -12.00 -2.36 -7.24
N SER A 223 -13.02 -2.90 -7.88
CA SER A 223 -12.98 -3.68 -9.13
C SER A 223 -14.15 -3.23 -10.00
N LYS A 224 -14.04 -3.25 -11.33
CA LYS A 224 -15.18 -2.92 -12.21
C LYS A 224 -16.26 -4.01 -12.17
N ASP A 225 -15.93 -5.26 -12.50
CA ASP A 225 -16.95 -6.29 -12.73
C ASP A 225 -16.65 -7.68 -12.16
N VAL A 226 -15.40 -8.02 -11.84
CA VAL A 226 -15.01 -9.38 -11.42
C VAL A 226 -13.96 -9.37 -10.31
N VAL A 227 -14.13 -10.24 -9.31
CA VAL A 227 -13.13 -10.55 -8.28
C VAL A 227 -12.87 -12.06 -8.29
N ALA A 228 -11.61 -12.46 -8.22
CA ALA A 228 -11.21 -13.88 -8.13
C ALA A 228 -10.57 -14.16 -6.76
N VAL A 229 -11.02 -15.21 -6.08
CA VAL A 229 -10.45 -15.67 -4.80
C VAL A 229 -9.84 -17.05 -5.00
N PHE A 230 -8.54 -17.19 -4.72
CA PHE A 230 -7.76 -18.42 -4.87
C PHE A 230 -7.50 -19.03 -3.50
N ASP A 231 -7.91 -20.29 -3.34
CA ASP A 231 -7.56 -21.14 -2.21
C ASP A 231 -6.43 -22.05 -2.68
N HIS A 232 -5.20 -21.73 -2.31
CA HIS A 232 -4.00 -22.36 -2.86
C HIS A 232 -3.89 -23.84 -2.45
N GLU A 233 -4.22 -24.20 -1.20
CA GLU A 233 -4.16 -25.58 -0.70
C GLU A 233 -5.10 -26.52 -1.48
N ARG A 234 -6.37 -26.12 -1.66
CA ARG A 234 -7.36 -26.90 -2.46
C ARG A 234 -7.28 -26.66 -3.96
N LYS A 235 -6.38 -25.78 -4.43
CA LYS A 235 -6.18 -25.43 -5.84
C LYS A 235 -7.48 -25.07 -6.56
N ARG A 236 -8.31 -24.24 -5.91
CA ARG A 236 -9.62 -23.80 -6.43
C ARG A 236 -9.72 -22.29 -6.50
N THR A 237 -10.51 -21.81 -7.47
CA THR A 237 -10.76 -20.38 -7.67
C THR A 237 -12.26 -20.12 -7.64
N PHE A 238 -12.68 -19.18 -6.80
CA PHE A 238 -14.03 -18.64 -6.79
C PHE A 238 -14.05 -17.37 -7.65
N LEU A 239 -14.86 -17.34 -8.71
CA LEU A 239 -15.03 -16.16 -9.56
C LEU A 239 -16.35 -15.47 -9.20
N ILE A 240 -16.26 -14.18 -8.87
CA ILE A 240 -17.37 -13.38 -8.38
C ILE A 240 -17.62 -12.27 -9.38
N GLU A 241 -18.59 -12.48 -10.27
CA GLU A 241 -19.02 -11.49 -11.26
C GLU A 241 -20.17 -10.67 -10.67
N LYS A 242 -20.02 -9.35 -10.68
CA LYS A 242 -20.89 -8.40 -9.95
C LYS A 242 -21.56 -7.34 -10.84
N GLU A 243 -21.60 -7.56 -12.15
CA GLU A 243 -22.34 -6.77 -13.17
C GLU A 243 -22.55 -5.27 -12.82
N GLY A 244 -21.47 -4.49 -12.73
CA GLY A 244 -21.54 -3.04 -12.48
C GLY A 244 -21.86 -2.56 -11.06
N LEU A 245 -21.78 -3.42 -10.05
CA LEU A 245 -21.93 -3.05 -8.63
C LEU A 245 -20.69 -2.35 -8.03
N PRO A 246 -20.84 -1.57 -6.96
CA PRO A 246 -19.71 -0.91 -6.28
C PRO A 246 -18.88 -1.88 -5.42
N ASP A 247 -17.87 -1.31 -4.76
CA ASP A 247 -16.81 -1.94 -3.95
C ASP A 247 -17.21 -3.22 -3.21
N VAL A 248 -16.34 -4.23 -3.32
CA VAL A 248 -16.43 -5.51 -2.62
C VAL A 248 -15.64 -5.41 -1.32
N VAL A 249 -16.11 -5.99 -0.22
CA VAL A 249 -15.30 -6.13 1.01
C VAL A 249 -14.97 -7.59 1.26
N VAL A 250 -13.69 -7.89 1.52
CA VAL A 250 -13.25 -9.24 1.89
C VAL A 250 -12.65 -9.21 3.29
N TRP A 251 -13.09 -10.14 4.14
CA TRP A 251 -12.80 -10.07 5.58
C TRP A 251 -12.92 -11.41 6.30
N ASN A 252 -12.31 -11.50 7.48
CA ASN A 252 -12.62 -12.54 8.47
C ASN A 252 -13.25 -11.87 9.71
N PRO A 253 -14.39 -12.35 10.22
CA PRO A 253 -15.13 -11.71 11.32
C PRO A 253 -14.53 -11.94 12.72
N TRP A 254 -13.43 -12.67 12.86
CA TRP A 254 -12.90 -13.05 14.17
C TRP A 254 -11.82 -12.09 14.67
N ASP A 255 -12.05 -11.53 15.86
CA ASP A 255 -11.11 -10.75 16.68
C ASP A 255 -11.36 -11.14 18.16
N LYS A 256 -10.46 -10.72 19.06
CA LYS A 256 -10.46 -10.95 20.52
C LYS A 256 -11.74 -10.49 21.27
N LYS A 257 -12.74 -9.95 20.56
CA LYS A 257 -14.15 -9.76 21.00
C LYS A 257 -15.01 -11.04 20.93
N ALA A 258 -14.42 -12.23 20.84
CA ALA A 258 -15.05 -13.56 20.76
C ALA A 258 -16.22 -13.86 21.73
N LYS A 259 -16.44 -13.07 22.79
CA LYS A 259 -17.60 -13.22 23.71
C LYS A 259 -18.97 -12.90 23.09
N ALA A 260 -19.04 -12.35 21.88
CA ALA A 260 -20.29 -11.95 21.23
C ALA A 260 -20.93 -13.03 20.32
N LEU A 261 -20.24 -14.15 20.05
CA LEU A 261 -20.63 -15.15 19.04
C LEU A 261 -20.72 -16.58 19.63
N PRO A 262 -21.76 -16.89 20.45
CA PRO A 262 -21.88 -18.18 21.12
C PRO A 262 -22.02 -19.39 20.16
N ASP A 263 -22.54 -19.14 18.96
CA ASP A 263 -22.89 -20.17 17.97
C ASP A 263 -21.81 -20.36 16.87
N LEU A 264 -20.54 -20.07 17.16
CA LEU A 264 -19.39 -20.41 16.31
C LEU A 264 -18.44 -21.36 17.04
N GLY A 265 -17.75 -22.26 16.32
CA GLY A 265 -16.66 -23.06 16.90
C GLY A 265 -15.38 -22.23 17.05
N ASP A 266 -14.61 -22.48 18.12
CA ASP A 266 -13.42 -21.69 18.49
C ASP A 266 -12.28 -21.69 17.44
N GLU A 267 -12.39 -22.54 16.41
CA GLU A 267 -11.41 -22.73 15.33
C GLU A 267 -12.06 -22.78 13.92
N GLU A 268 -13.40 -22.80 13.82
CA GLU A 268 -14.08 -22.93 12.51
C GLU A 268 -13.84 -21.71 11.61
N TYR A 269 -13.64 -20.53 12.21
CA TYR A 269 -13.51 -19.26 11.52
C TYR A 269 -12.26 -19.17 10.62
N LYS A 270 -11.21 -19.96 10.87
CA LYS A 270 -9.99 -20.01 10.04
C LYS A 270 -10.24 -20.56 8.64
N HIS A 271 -11.30 -21.35 8.51
CA HIS A 271 -11.74 -22.01 7.28
C HIS A 271 -12.89 -21.24 6.58
N MET A 272 -13.09 -19.97 6.96
CA MET A 272 -14.16 -19.09 6.47
C MET A 272 -13.58 -17.79 5.93
N LEU A 273 -14.02 -17.41 4.73
CA LEU A 273 -13.79 -16.08 4.16
C LEU A 273 -15.14 -15.41 3.89
N CYS A 274 -15.33 -14.20 4.39
CA CYS A 274 -16.49 -13.38 4.06
C CYS A 274 -16.18 -12.50 2.86
N VAL A 275 -17.05 -12.54 1.83
CA VAL A 275 -17.01 -11.62 0.69
C VAL A 275 -18.36 -10.91 0.58
N ASP A 276 -18.33 -9.60 0.79
CA ASP A 276 -19.48 -8.70 0.77
C ASP A 276 -19.52 -7.95 -0.56
N GLY A 277 -20.32 -8.44 -1.51
CA GLY A 277 -20.55 -7.75 -2.78
C GLY A 277 -21.45 -6.52 -2.56
N ALA A 278 -20.98 -5.34 -2.99
CA ALA A 278 -21.63 -4.03 -2.87
C ALA A 278 -21.68 -3.42 -1.44
N ALA A 279 -20.58 -3.46 -0.70
CA ALA A 279 -20.49 -2.92 0.66
C ALA A 279 -20.68 -1.39 0.76
N ILE A 280 -20.36 -0.63 -0.30
CA ILE A 280 -20.51 0.84 -0.35
C ILE A 280 -21.47 1.26 -1.48
N GLU A 281 -22.71 0.79 -1.41
CA GLU A 281 -23.69 1.19 -2.42
C GLU A 281 -24.13 2.68 -2.30
N LYS A 282 -24.43 3.27 -3.45
CA LYS A 282 -25.21 4.52 -3.55
C LYS A 282 -26.69 4.12 -3.64
N PRO A 283 -27.58 4.62 -2.77
CA PRO A 283 -28.97 4.18 -2.74
C PRO A 283 -29.68 4.29 -4.11
N ILE A 284 -30.28 3.19 -4.56
CA ILE A 284 -31.05 3.10 -5.80
C ILE A 284 -32.43 3.69 -5.57
N THR A 285 -32.73 4.81 -6.23
CA THR A 285 -34.08 5.41 -6.19
C THR A 285 -35.02 4.76 -7.20
N LEU A 286 -36.00 4.01 -6.72
CA LEU A 286 -37.10 3.45 -7.52
C LEU A 286 -38.25 4.44 -7.64
N LYS A 287 -38.71 4.73 -8.86
CA LYS A 287 -39.91 5.52 -9.12
C LYS A 287 -41.19 4.66 -8.93
N PRO A 288 -42.32 5.26 -8.54
CA PRO A 288 -43.58 4.55 -8.39
C PRO A 288 -44.12 4.13 -9.77
N ALA A 289 -44.52 2.85 -9.89
CA ALA A 289 -45.21 2.29 -11.06
C ALA A 289 -44.63 2.65 -12.46
N SER A 290 -43.34 2.92 -12.57
CA SER A 290 -42.73 3.25 -13.87
C SER A 290 -42.52 1.99 -14.71
N ASP A 291 -43.24 1.90 -15.83
CA ASP A 291 -43.14 0.77 -16.75
C ASP A 291 -41.71 0.59 -17.30
N GLN A 292 -41.29 -0.68 -17.36
CA GLN A 292 -40.09 -1.21 -18.01
C GLN A 292 -38.85 -0.30 -18.10
N ARG A 293 -38.11 -0.23 -16.98
CA ARG A 293 -36.76 -0.84 -16.91
C ARG A 293 -36.53 -1.32 -15.49
N GLN A 294 -36.84 -2.60 -15.24
CA GLN A 294 -36.32 -3.29 -14.05
C GLN A 294 -34.80 -3.13 -14.08
N ARG A 295 -34.22 -2.55 -13.02
CA ARG A 295 -32.78 -2.69 -12.80
C ARG A 295 -32.56 -4.13 -12.37
N ASN A 296 -32.32 -4.99 -13.35
CA ASN A 296 -31.77 -6.31 -13.10
C ASN A 296 -30.39 -6.10 -12.48
N ILE A 297 -30.17 -6.71 -11.33
CA ILE A 297 -28.85 -6.80 -10.71
C ILE A 297 -28.59 -8.28 -10.55
N SER A 298 -27.88 -8.83 -11.52
CA SER A 298 -27.49 -10.23 -11.57
C SER A 298 -26.11 -10.39 -10.95
N PHE A 299 -25.96 -11.43 -10.14
CA PHE A 299 -24.70 -11.81 -9.52
C PHE A 299 -24.40 -13.23 -10.00
N VAL A 300 -23.30 -13.39 -10.72
CA VAL A 300 -22.88 -14.68 -11.26
C VAL A 300 -21.68 -15.15 -10.46
N PHE A 301 -21.88 -16.18 -9.64
CA PHE A 301 -20.82 -16.85 -8.90
C PHE A 301 -20.38 -18.07 -9.74
N CYS A 302 -19.43 -17.82 -10.64
CA CYS A 302 -18.81 -18.84 -11.47
C CYS A 302 -17.75 -19.61 -10.66
N PHE A 303 -17.75 -20.93 -10.76
CA PHE A 303 -16.80 -21.80 -10.07
C PHE A 303 -16.17 -22.77 -11.07
N LEU A 304 -14.93 -22.52 -11.44
CA LEU A 304 -14.17 -23.39 -12.33
C LEU A 304 -13.27 -24.32 -11.51
N THR A 305 -13.71 -25.56 -11.32
CA THR A 305 -12.84 -26.66 -10.86
C THR A 305 -12.45 -27.57 -12.02
N THR A 306 -11.33 -27.26 -12.65
CA THR A 306 -10.58 -28.21 -13.48
C THR A 306 -9.10 -28.10 -13.18
N PRO A 307 -8.36 -29.23 -13.04
CA PRO A 307 -6.91 -29.21 -13.15
C PRO A 307 -6.53 -28.61 -14.52
N MET A 308 -5.46 -27.83 -14.56
CA MET A 308 -4.86 -27.37 -15.81
C MET A 308 -4.55 -28.57 -16.72
N GLU A 309 -5.16 -28.62 -17.91
CA GLU A 309 -4.45 -28.80 -19.20
C GLU A 309 -5.41 -28.75 -20.41
N GLU A 310 -6.62 -29.34 -20.34
CA GLU A 310 -7.47 -29.51 -21.55
C GLU A 310 -8.52 -28.40 -21.81
N ALA A 311 -8.80 -27.51 -20.84
CA ALA A 311 -9.82 -26.45 -21.00
C ALA A 311 -9.48 -25.43 -22.12
N TRP A 312 -8.19 -25.23 -22.41
CA TRP A 312 -7.71 -24.25 -23.40
C TRP A 312 -8.14 -24.56 -24.84
N ARG A 313 -8.48 -25.80 -25.18
CA ARG A 313 -8.82 -26.20 -26.56
C ARG A 313 -10.26 -25.90 -26.97
N VAL A 314 -11.20 -25.98 -26.02
CA VAL A 314 -12.64 -25.81 -26.29
C VAL A 314 -13.06 -24.34 -26.14
N ILE A 315 -12.48 -23.61 -25.19
CA ILE A 315 -12.73 -22.16 -25.01
C ILE A 315 -12.29 -21.39 -26.26
N PHE A 316 -11.17 -21.79 -26.88
CA PHE A 316 -10.63 -21.16 -28.09
C PHE A 316 -11.55 -21.28 -29.33
N THR A 317 -12.44 -22.28 -29.37
CA THR A 317 -13.37 -22.49 -30.49
C THR A 317 -14.73 -21.82 -30.28
N LEU A 318 -15.21 -21.68 -29.05
CA LEU A 318 -16.49 -20.99 -28.78
C LEU A 318 -16.37 -19.46 -28.69
N CYS A 319 -15.27 -18.92 -28.17
CA CYS A 319 -15.07 -17.46 -28.10
C CYS A 319 -14.99 -16.77 -29.48
N LEU A 320 -14.81 -17.54 -30.55
CA LEU A 320 -14.67 -17.05 -31.92
C LEU A 320 -16.01 -16.64 -32.58
N LEU A 321 -17.16 -16.90 -31.94
CA LEU A 321 -18.50 -16.65 -32.52
C LEU A 321 -19.31 -15.51 -31.89
N ILE A 322 -18.82 -14.86 -30.82
CA ILE A 322 -19.60 -13.82 -30.08
C ILE A 322 -18.99 -12.42 -30.21
N TYR A 323 -17.74 -12.27 -30.68
CA TYR A 323 -17.03 -10.98 -30.63
C TYR A 323 -17.18 -10.08 -31.88
N VAL A 324 -18.38 -9.52 -32.06
CA VAL A 324 -18.61 -8.26 -32.81
C VAL A 324 -19.61 -7.42 -31.99
N ALA A 325 -19.31 -6.23 -31.47
CA ALA A 325 -18.27 -5.28 -31.85
C ALA A 325 -17.57 -4.62 -30.64
N ASN A 326 -16.24 -4.60 -30.69
CA ASN A 326 -15.41 -3.54 -30.12
C ASN A 326 -14.48 -3.05 -31.24
N ALA A 327 -14.42 -1.75 -31.48
CA ALA A 327 -13.64 -1.18 -32.59
C ALA A 327 -12.16 -1.06 -32.20
N ASP A 328 -11.36 -2.09 -32.48
CA ASP A 328 -9.90 -2.06 -32.33
C ASP A 328 -9.31 -0.91 -33.20
N PRO A 329 -8.35 -0.10 -32.72
CA PRO A 329 -7.90 1.10 -33.42
C PRO A 329 -6.90 0.75 -34.54
N ILE A 330 -7.40 0.16 -35.64
CA ILE A 330 -6.62 -0.48 -36.72
C ILE A 330 -5.45 0.40 -37.25
N GLN A 331 -5.65 1.72 -37.35
CA GLN A 331 -4.61 2.63 -37.87
C GLN A 331 -3.48 2.89 -36.86
N ASP A 332 -3.85 3.10 -35.59
CA ASP A 332 -2.91 3.32 -34.49
C ASP A 332 -2.15 2.01 -34.17
N LYS A 333 -2.84 0.86 -34.25
CA LYS A 333 -2.30 -0.49 -34.13
C LYS A 333 -1.11 -0.73 -35.06
N ARG A 334 -1.28 -0.42 -36.35
CA ARG A 334 -0.23 -0.60 -37.37
C ARG A 334 0.98 0.29 -37.09
N ALA A 335 0.75 1.55 -36.72
CA ALA A 335 1.82 2.50 -36.39
C ALA A 335 2.74 1.99 -35.26
N LEU A 336 2.16 1.34 -34.25
CA LEU A 336 2.91 0.75 -33.14
C LEU A 336 3.65 -0.56 -33.52
N LEU A 337 3.09 -1.40 -34.39
CA LEU A 337 3.82 -2.59 -34.89
C LEU A 337 5.00 -2.19 -35.79
N GLU A 338 4.79 -1.19 -36.65
CA GLU A 338 5.86 -0.57 -37.46
C GLU A 338 6.97 -0.02 -36.56
N PHE A 339 6.63 0.74 -35.51
CA PHE A 339 7.59 1.20 -34.49
C PHE A 339 8.39 0.04 -33.87
N LEU A 340 7.70 -1.01 -33.43
CA LEU A 340 8.34 -2.11 -32.68
C LEU A 340 9.26 -2.98 -33.55
N THR A 341 8.87 -3.26 -34.79
CA THR A 341 9.67 -4.07 -35.73
C THR A 341 11.01 -3.41 -36.08
N LEU A 342 11.07 -2.08 -36.03
CA LEU A 342 12.26 -1.28 -36.31
C LEU A 342 13.13 -1.07 -35.05
N MET A 343 12.52 -0.85 -33.88
CA MET A 343 13.22 -0.59 -32.61
C MET A 343 13.72 -1.83 -31.86
N ARG A 344 13.30 -3.05 -32.27
CA ARG A 344 13.78 -4.37 -31.81
C ARG A 344 14.15 -4.43 -30.31
N PRO A 345 13.17 -4.34 -29.40
CA PRO A 345 13.44 -4.33 -27.97
C PRO A 345 14.15 -5.60 -27.50
N THR A 346 15.05 -5.48 -26.53
CA THR A 346 15.72 -6.64 -25.92
C THR A 346 14.80 -7.49 -25.05
N ARG A 347 13.66 -6.93 -24.61
CA ARG A 347 12.57 -7.67 -23.95
C ARG A 347 11.38 -7.81 -24.90
N SER A 348 10.84 -9.01 -25.03
CA SER A 348 9.67 -9.27 -25.88
C SER A 348 8.42 -8.57 -25.33
N LEU A 349 7.89 -7.58 -26.06
CA LEU A 349 6.54 -7.07 -25.82
C LEU A 349 5.50 -8.04 -26.39
N ASN A 350 4.32 -8.09 -25.79
CA ASN A 350 3.19 -8.90 -26.24
C ASN A 350 2.36 -8.23 -27.38
N TRP A 351 2.95 -7.27 -28.09
CA TRP A 351 2.32 -6.56 -29.19
C TRP A 351 2.25 -7.48 -30.41
N ASN A 352 1.05 -7.91 -30.77
CA ASN A 352 0.81 -8.86 -31.85
C ASN A 352 -0.36 -8.40 -32.71
N GLU A 353 -0.24 -8.49 -34.03
CA GLU A 353 -1.28 -8.11 -34.99
C GLU A 353 -2.63 -8.79 -34.72
N THR A 354 -2.61 -10.01 -34.18
CA THR A 354 -3.80 -10.80 -33.84
C THR A 354 -4.46 -10.43 -32.51
N THR A 355 -3.80 -9.68 -31.62
CA THR A 355 -4.34 -9.32 -30.29
C THR A 355 -4.89 -7.89 -30.27
N SER A 356 -5.94 -7.62 -29.49
CA SER A 356 -6.55 -6.28 -29.43
C SER A 356 -5.69 -5.32 -28.61
N VAL A 357 -5.43 -4.13 -29.17
CA VAL A 357 -4.47 -3.17 -28.63
C VAL A 357 -4.85 -2.73 -27.22
N CYS A 358 -6.09 -2.26 -27.07
CA CYS A 358 -6.51 -1.49 -25.90
C CYS A 358 -6.59 -2.27 -24.59
N ASN A 359 -6.67 -3.60 -24.67
CA ASN A 359 -6.88 -4.49 -23.52
C ASN A 359 -5.74 -5.48 -23.30
N THR A 360 -4.76 -5.58 -24.22
CA THR A 360 -3.70 -6.60 -24.13
C THR A 360 -2.29 -6.07 -24.26
N TRP A 361 -2.04 -4.97 -24.98
CA TRP A 361 -0.68 -4.55 -25.29
C TRP A 361 -0.01 -3.83 -24.11
N THR A 362 1.10 -4.41 -23.62
CA THR A 362 1.91 -3.84 -22.54
C THR A 362 2.27 -2.39 -22.83
N GLY A 363 1.97 -1.50 -21.88
CA GLY A 363 2.30 -0.08 -21.96
C GLY A 363 1.35 0.77 -22.81
N VAL A 364 0.32 0.20 -23.44
CA VAL A 364 -0.63 0.96 -24.29
C VAL A 364 -1.92 1.26 -23.52
N THR A 365 -2.51 2.43 -23.74
CA THR A 365 -3.84 2.79 -23.21
C THR A 365 -4.65 3.49 -24.31
N CYS A 366 -5.94 3.18 -24.41
CA CYS A 366 -6.87 3.79 -25.36
C CYS A 366 -7.81 4.81 -24.70
N ASN A 367 -8.58 5.53 -25.52
CA ASN A 367 -9.74 6.30 -25.08
C ASN A 367 -10.90 5.40 -24.61
N LYS A 368 -11.92 6.02 -23.99
CA LYS A 368 -13.03 5.32 -23.31
C LYS A 368 -13.88 4.43 -24.22
N ASP A 369 -13.89 4.72 -25.51
CA ASP A 369 -14.60 4.03 -26.58
C ASP A 369 -13.70 3.07 -27.38
N GLY A 370 -12.42 2.92 -26.99
CA GLY A 370 -11.45 2.02 -27.62
C GLY A 370 -10.97 2.44 -29.01
N SER A 371 -11.53 3.52 -29.58
CA SER A 371 -11.33 3.92 -30.96
C SER A 371 -9.95 4.49 -31.30
N ARG A 372 -9.20 5.00 -30.31
CA ARG A 372 -7.86 5.64 -30.47
C ARG A 372 -6.92 5.32 -29.31
N ILE A 373 -5.62 5.27 -29.58
CA ILE A 373 -4.57 5.19 -28.55
C ILE A 373 -4.34 6.58 -27.93
N THR A 374 -4.33 6.65 -26.60
CA THR A 374 -4.16 7.88 -25.81
C THR A 374 -2.90 7.90 -24.95
N ALA A 375 -2.28 6.74 -24.67
CA ALA A 375 -0.99 6.66 -24.01
C ALA A 375 -0.12 5.50 -24.52
N VAL A 376 1.19 5.74 -24.57
CA VAL A 376 2.24 4.74 -24.78
C VAL A 376 3.29 4.94 -23.69
N ARG A 377 3.53 3.90 -22.89
CA ARG A 377 4.45 3.88 -21.74
C ARG A 377 5.30 2.62 -21.78
N LEU A 378 6.53 2.74 -22.26
CA LEU A 378 7.51 1.64 -22.36
C LEU A 378 8.81 1.95 -21.59
N PRO A 379 8.75 2.22 -20.27
CA PRO A 379 9.95 2.48 -19.49
C PRO A 379 10.80 1.20 -19.35
N GLY A 380 12.12 1.27 -19.58
CA GLY A 380 13.02 0.16 -19.24
C GLY A 380 12.83 -1.14 -20.03
N VAL A 381 12.16 -1.12 -21.18
CA VAL A 381 11.91 -2.34 -21.98
C VAL A 381 13.06 -2.71 -22.91
N GLY A 382 14.10 -1.86 -22.99
CA GLY A 382 15.30 -2.10 -23.77
C GLY A 382 15.14 -1.81 -25.26
N LEU A 383 14.35 -0.80 -25.61
CA LEU A 383 14.34 -0.21 -26.96
C LEU A 383 15.72 0.37 -27.28
N ASN A 384 16.20 0.21 -28.51
CA ASN A 384 17.47 0.77 -28.95
C ASN A 384 17.41 1.38 -30.36
N GLY A 385 18.38 2.25 -30.66
CA GLY A 385 18.45 2.94 -31.95
C GLY A 385 17.52 4.15 -32.04
N GLN A 386 17.31 4.65 -33.25
CA GLN A 386 16.58 5.90 -33.50
C GLN A 386 15.08 5.66 -33.67
N ILE A 387 14.24 6.51 -33.06
CA ILE A 387 12.78 6.46 -33.25
C ILE A 387 12.46 6.60 -34.75
N PRO A 388 11.79 5.63 -35.38
CA PRO A 388 11.52 5.69 -36.81
C PRO A 388 10.47 6.78 -37.12
N PRO A 389 10.72 7.66 -38.09
CA PRO A 389 9.77 8.69 -38.47
C PRO A 389 8.48 8.08 -39.04
N ASN A 390 7.38 8.82 -38.91
CA ASN A 390 6.04 8.41 -39.34
C ASN A 390 5.52 7.12 -38.66
N THR A 391 5.99 6.82 -37.44
CA THR A 391 5.45 5.74 -36.61
C THR A 391 4.61 6.31 -35.45
N LEU A 392 5.22 6.64 -34.31
CA LEU A 392 4.53 7.17 -33.12
C LEU A 392 3.75 8.47 -33.40
N SER A 393 4.24 9.31 -34.32
CA SER A 393 3.60 10.56 -34.77
C SER A 393 2.21 10.39 -35.39
N ARG A 394 1.87 9.18 -35.89
CA ARG A 394 0.53 8.86 -36.41
C ARG A 394 -0.54 8.78 -35.32
N LEU A 395 -0.15 8.64 -34.05
CA LEU A 395 -1.06 8.52 -32.90
C LEU A 395 -1.65 9.89 -32.51
N SER A 396 -2.47 10.47 -33.39
CA SER A 396 -2.93 11.86 -33.27
C SER A 396 -3.77 12.21 -32.02
N SER A 397 -4.18 11.23 -31.22
CA SER A 397 -4.86 11.42 -29.93
C SER A 397 -3.97 11.06 -28.72
N LEU A 398 -2.67 10.91 -28.92
CA LEU A 398 -1.70 10.54 -27.88
C LEU A 398 -1.50 11.71 -26.91
N THR A 399 -1.89 11.49 -25.65
CA THR A 399 -1.76 12.45 -24.55
C THR A 399 -0.54 12.19 -23.67
N VAL A 400 -0.04 10.95 -23.64
CA VAL A 400 1.13 10.54 -22.85
C VAL A 400 2.07 9.71 -23.71
N LEU A 401 3.32 10.17 -23.83
CA LEU A 401 4.42 9.38 -24.39
C LEU A 401 5.51 9.23 -23.34
N SER A 402 5.80 8.00 -22.94
CA SER A 402 6.90 7.68 -22.04
C SER A 402 7.76 6.55 -22.62
N LEU A 403 9.00 6.88 -22.95
CA LEU A 403 10.03 5.96 -23.46
C LEU A 403 11.31 6.04 -22.59
N ARG A 404 11.17 6.50 -21.34
CA ARG A 404 12.29 6.72 -20.42
C ARG A 404 13.11 5.46 -20.13
N SER A 405 14.37 5.62 -19.75
CA SER A 405 15.23 4.54 -19.26
C SER A 405 15.42 3.42 -20.29
N ASN A 406 15.58 3.78 -21.57
CA ASN A 406 15.91 2.87 -22.67
C ASN A 406 17.30 3.22 -23.24
N ARG A 407 17.64 2.73 -24.44
CA ARG A 407 18.89 3.07 -25.17
C ARG A 407 18.57 3.70 -26.53
N ILE A 408 17.56 4.56 -26.53
CA ILE A 408 17.06 5.24 -27.73
C ILE A 408 18.03 6.36 -28.04
N SER A 409 18.51 6.42 -29.28
CA SER A 409 19.57 7.34 -29.69
C SER A 409 19.18 8.21 -30.89
N GLY A 410 20.04 9.18 -31.24
CA GLY A 410 19.81 10.09 -32.36
C GLY A 410 18.97 11.32 -31.99
N LEU A 411 18.45 12.00 -33.02
CA LEU A 411 17.81 13.31 -32.87
C LEU A 411 16.41 13.23 -32.24
N PHE A 412 15.95 14.32 -31.62
CA PHE A 412 14.54 14.48 -31.26
C PHE A 412 13.66 14.35 -32.51
N PRO A 413 12.61 13.49 -32.54
CA PRO A 413 11.81 13.30 -33.75
C PRO A 413 10.97 14.54 -34.10
N GLY A 414 11.32 15.22 -35.19
CA GLY A 414 10.63 16.44 -35.62
C GLY A 414 9.16 16.22 -36.00
N ASP A 415 8.79 14.99 -36.39
CA ASP A 415 7.41 14.60 -36.69
C ASP A 415 6.52 14.44 -35.43
N PHE A 416 7.10 14.50 -34.22
CA PHE A 416 6.30 14.60 -32.99
C PHE A 416 5.50 15.92 -32.92
N ALA A 417 5.79 16.91 -33.75
CA ALA A 417 4.96 18.12 -33.91
C ALA A 417 3.50 17.81 -34.31
N GLU A 418 3.22 16.63 -34.87
CA GLU A 418 1.84 16.18 -35.16
C GLU A 418 1.06 15.71 -33.92
N LEU A 419 1.73 15.44 -32.80
CA LEU A 419 1.12 14.96 -31.54
C LEU A 419 0.47 16.11 -30.73
N LYS A 420 -0.50 16.80 -31.33
CA LYS A 420 -1.08 18.06 -30.82
C LYS A 420 -1.81 17.94 -29.47
N ASP A 421 -2.24 16.74 -29.10
CA ASP A 421 -2.90 16.45 -27.83
C ASP A 421 -1.93 16.07 -26.69
N LEU A 422 -0.61 16.03 -26.96
CA LEU A 422 0.40 15.60 -26.00
C LEU A 422 0.42 16.51 -24.75
N ALA A 423 0.26 15.88 -23.58
CA ALA A 423 0.24 16.52 -22.27
C ALA A 423 1.43 16.09 -21.39
N PHE A 424 1.97 14.90 -21.60
CA PHE A 424 3.08 14.35 -20.83
C PHE A 424 4.11 13.69 -21.75
N LEU A 425 5.35 14.20 -21.73
CA LEU A 425 6.47 13.69 -22.52
C LEU A 425 7.63 13.31 -21.59
N TYR A 426 7.99 12.03 -21.61
CA TYR A 426 9.03 11.45 -20.74
C TYR A 426 10.02 10.64 -21.57
N LEU A 427 11.16 11.25 -21.92
CA LEU A 427 12.24 10.65 -22.70
C LEU A 427 13.56 10.56 -21.91
N GLN A 428 13.55 10.87 -20.62
CA GLN A 428 14.76 10.88 -19.80
C GLN A 428 15.46 9.53 -19.73
N ASP A 429 16.75 9.53 -19.40
CA ASP A 429 17.60 8.32 -19.32
C ASP A 429 17.63 7.57 -20.66
N ASN A 430 18.14 8.23 -21.70
CA ASN A 430 18.32 7.69 -23.04
C ASN A 430 19.59 8.33 -23.67
N ASP A 431 19.89 7.97 -24.91
CA ASP A 431 21.07 8.42 -25.67
C ASP A 431 20.68 9.45 -26.76
N PHE A 432 19.59 10.22 -26.57
CA PHE A 432 19.17 11.23 -27.54
C PHE A 432 20.18 12.38 -27.62
N SER A 433 20.45 12.86 -28.83
CA SER A 433 21.49 13.87 -29.10
C SER A 433 21.01 14.95 -30.07
N GLY A 434 21.81 16.00 -30.23
CA GLY A 434 21.48 17.12 -31.12
C GLY A 434 20.50 18.11 -30.49
N GLN A 435 19.90 18.97 -31.31
CA GLN A 435 19.15 20.12 -30.81
C GLN A 435 17.72 19.77 -30.38
N LEU A 436 17.24 20.50 -29.37
CA LEU A 436 15.81 20.53 -29.03
C LEU A 436 15.00 21.19 -30.17
N PRO A 437 13.73 20.79 -30.37
CA PRO A 437 12.90 21.35 -31.45
C PRO A 437 12.63 22.85 -31.24
N GLU A 438 12.86 23.66 -32.28
CA GLU A 438 12.76 25.13 -32.20
C GLU A 438 11.36 25.63 -31.79
N ASP A 439 10.28 24.92 -32.18
CA ASP A 439 8.90 25.32 -31.90
C ASP A 439 8.16 24.32 -30.98
N PHE A 440 8.21 24.58 -29.67
CA PHE A 440 7.37 23.90 -28.69
C PHE A 440 5.90 24.38 -28.69
N SER A 441 5.55 25.46 -29.38
CA SER A 441 4.20 26.07 -29.31
C SER A 441 3.09 25.22 -29.94
N VAL A 442 3.47 24.20 -30.72
CA VAL A 442 2.57 23.18 -31.27
C VAL A 442 1.89 22.35 -30.18
N TRP A 443 2.59 22.04 -29.07
CA TRP A 443 2.10 21.15 -28.00
C TRP A 443 1.42 21.91 -26.85
N LYS A 444 0.34 22.63 -27.15
CA LYS A 444 -0.35 23.55 -26.22
C LYS A 444 -0.92 22.90 -24.95
N ASN A 445 -1.00 21.57 -24.91
CA ASN A 445 -1.49 20.79 -23.77
C ASN A 445 -0.39 20.28 -22.83
N LEU A 446 0.91 20.47 -23.15
CA LEU A 446 2.02 20.02 -22.32
C LEU A 446 1.90 20.55 -20.89
N THR A 447 1.92 19.59 -19.96
CA THR A 447 1.83 19.77 -18.51
C THR A 447 3.12 19.31 -17.83
N SER A 448 3.76 18.24 -18.32
CA SER A 448 5.09 17.82 -17.88
C SER A 448 5.96 17.37 -19.05
N VAL A 449 7.20 17.83 -19.06
CA VAL A 449 8.25 17.47 -20.01
C VAL A 449 9.48 17.06 -19.20
N ASN A 450 9.98 15.84 -19.41
CA ASN A 450 11.28 15.42 -18.89
C ASN A 450 12.13 14.84 -20.03
N LEU A 451 13.25 15.51 -20.31
CA LEU A 451 14.28 15.17 -21.29
C LEU A 451 15.67 15.06 -20.62
N SER A 452 15.73 14.93 -19.28
CA SER A 452 16.98 14.88 -18.54
C SER A 452 17.82 13.63 -18.85
N ASN A 453 19.10 13.61 -18.47
CA ASN A 453 19.99 12.46 -18.65
C ASN A 453 20.00 11.97 -20.12
N ASN A 454 20.43 12.85 -21.01
CA ASN A 454 20.56 12.64 -22.47
C ASN A 454 21.75 13.49 -22.99
N ASP A 455 22.04 13.42 -24.29
CA ASP A 455 23.11 14.18 -24.98
C ASP A 455 22.57 15.38 -25.80
N PHE A 456 21.40 15.96 -25.44
CA PHE A 456 20.85 17.11 -26.16
C PHE A 456 21.79 18.33 -26.08
N ASN A 457 21.93 19.08 -27.18
CA ASN A 457 22.84 20.21 -27.31
C ASN A 457 22.20 21.43 -27.98
N GLY A 458 22.96 22.52 -28.13
CA GLY A 458 22.42 23.79 -28.62
C GLY A 458 21.57 24.51 -27.57
N THR A 459 20.79 25.51 -28.01
CA THR A 459 20.08 26.42 -27.11
C THR A 459 18.76 25.87 -26.59
N VAL A 460 18.34 26.33 -25.41
CA VAL A 460 17.01 26.10 -24.86
C VAL A 460 16.01 27.00 -25.63
N PRO A 461 15.02 26.46 -26.37
CA PRO A 461 14.22 27.29 -27.29
C PRO A 461 13.27 28.28 -26.60
N ASP A 462 13.25 29.52 -27.07
CA ASP A 462 12.34 30.59 -26.61
C ASP A 462 10.85 30.20 -26.69
N SER A 463 10.50 29.31 -27.62
CA SER A 463 9.12 28.82 -27.82
C SER A 463 8.55 28.12 -26.58
N LEU A 464 9.38 27.64 -25.64
CA LEU A 464 8.95 27.13 -24.33
C LEU A 464 8.15 28.17 -23.53
N ALA A 465 8.41 29.47 -23.71
CA ALA A 465 7.64 30.55 -23.08
C ALA A 465 6.16 30.59 -23.51
N SER A 466 5.80 29.92 -24.62
CA SER A 466 4.42 29.81 -25.10
C SER A 466 3.57 28.78 -24.33
N LEU A 467 4.19 27.81 -23.65
CA LEU A 467 3.53 26.68 -23.00
C LEU A 467 2.78 27.08 -21.71
N LYS A 468 1.60 27.68 -21.82
CA LYS A 468 0.87 28.20 -20.65
C LYS A 468 0.33 27.14 -19.67
N ARG A 469 0.46 25.85 -19.96
CA ARG A 469 0.00 24.74 -19.11
C ARG A 469 1.11 23.93 -18.43
N VAL A 470 2.38 24.18 -18.78
CA VAL A 470 3.49 23.38 -18.25
C VAL A 470 3.71 23.67 -16.75
N GLN A 471 3.72 22.60 -15.96
CA GLN A 471 3.92 22.61 -14.51
C GLN A 471 5.32 22.10 -14.15
N SER A 472 5.88 21.19 -14.96
CA SER A 472 7.18 20.56 -14.76
C SER A 472 7.97 20.53 -16.06
N LEU A 473 9.18 21.11 -16.05
CA LEU A 473 10.13 21.09 -17.16
C LEU A 473 11.51 20.65 -16.63
N ASN A 474 11.96 19.47 -17.01
CA ASN A 474 13.29 18.98 -16.64
C ASN A 474 14.13 18.71 -17.89
N LEU A 475 15.25 19.43 -18.00
CA LEU A 475 16.28 19.34 -19.04
C LEU A 475 17.67 19.06 -18.45
N ALA A 476 17.75 18.67 -17.16
CA ALA A 476 19.00 18.51 -16.44
C ALA A 476 19.91 17.42 -17.04
N ASN A 477 21.22 17.52 -16.80
CA ASN A 477 22.21 16.56 -17.25
C ASN A 477 22.14 16.29 -18.77
N ASN A 478 22.45 17.33 -19.53
CA ASN A 478 22.50 17.38 -20.99
C ASN A 478 23.67 18.29 -21.41
N SER A 479 23.89 18.45 -22.72
CA SER A 479 24.93 19.33 -23.31
C SER A 479 24.39 20.68 -23.81
N LEU A 480 23.23 21.14 -23.33
CA LEU A 480 22.59 22.39 -23.78
C LEU A 480 23.46 23.61 -23.43
N SER A 481 23.52 24.60 -24.32
CA SER A 481 24.41 25.76 -24.21
C SER A 481 23.74 27.09 -24.61
N GLY A 482 24.38 28.22 -24.31
CA GLY A 482 23.79 29.55 -24.53
C GLY A 482 22.96 30.05 -23.35
N ASP A 483 22.28 31.18 -23.56
CA ASP A 483 21.49 31.87 -22.53
C ASP A 483 20.20 31.11 -22.17
N ILE A 484 19.69 31.34 -20.95
CA ILE A 484 18.39 30.82 -20.50
C ILE A 484 17.26 31.74 -21.01
N PRO A 485 16.26 31.25 -21.76
CA PRO A 485 15.18 32.06 -22.30
C PRO A 485 14.25 32.62 -21.21
N ASP A 486 13.52 33.71 -21.52
CA ASP A 486 12.60 34.32 -20.55
C ASP A 486 11.28 33.53 -20.40
N LEU A 487 11.26 32.61 -19.44
CA LEU A 487 10.07 31.85 -19.07
C LEU A 487 9.22 32.53 -17.96
N SER A 488 9.48 33.80 -17.62
CA SER A 488 8.71 34.54 -16.61
C SER A 488 7.20 34.60 -16.91
N GLY A 489 6.84 34.61 -18.19
CA GLY A 489 5.46 34.54 -18.69
C GLY A 489 4.77 33.17 -18.54
N VAL A 490 5.42 32.18 -17.94
CA VAL A 490 4.88 30.84 -17.66
C VAL A 490 4.56 30.72 -16.16
N SER A 491 3.39 31.22 -15.78
CA SER A 491 2.92 31.27 -14.39
C SER A 491 2.52 29.91 -13.80
N SER A 492 2.28 28.91 -14.65
CA SER A 492 1.91 27.54 -14.28
C SER A 492 3.10 26.67 -13.85
N LEU A 493 4.33 27.08 -14.15
CA LEU A 493 5.55 26.32 -13.88
C LEU A 493 5.84 26.25 -12.37
N GLN A 494 5.79 25.04 -11.82
CA GLN A 494 6.01 24.70 -10.40
C GLN A 494 7.38 24.06 -10.18
N HIS A 495 7.89 23.32 -11.17
CA HIS A 495 9.18 22.66 -11.14
C HIS A 495 9.93 22.94 -12.43
N ILE A 496 11.18 23.41 -12.30
CA ILE A 496 12.14 23.47 -13.40
C ILE A 496 13.44 22.82 -12.94
N ASP A 497 14.14 22.17 -13.84
CA ASP A 497 15.53 21.78 -13.64
C ASP A 497 16.29 21.90 -14.97
N LEU A 498 17.38 22.65 -14.93
CA LEU A 498 18.32 22.95 -16.02
C LEU A 498 19.75 22.56 -15.63
N SER A 499 19.95 21.95 -14.45
CA SER A 499 21.27 21.67 -13.88
C SER A 499 22.13 20.78 -14.76
N TYR A 500 23.45 20.81 -14.54
CA TYR A 500 24.43 20.00 -15.27
C TYR A 500 24.28 20.13 -16.80
N ASN A 501 24.33 21.38 -17.28
CA ASN A 501 24.33 21.75 -18.69
C ASN A 501 25.41 22.82 -18.96
N ASN A 502 25.74 23.02 -20.23
CA ASN A 502 26.71 24.02 -20.71
C ASN A 502 26.10 25.44 -20.88
N LEU A 503 25.00 25.76 -20.18
CA LEU A 503 24.33 27.07 -20.27
C LEU A 503 25.20 28.17 -19.65
N ASN A 504 25.13 29.36 -20.25
CA ASN A 504 25.90 30.54 -19.84
C ASN A 504 24.98 31.79 -19.78
N GLY A 505 25.57 32.99 -19.80
CA GLY A 505 24.84 34.26 -19.67
C GLY A 505 24.69 34.75 -18.23
N PRO A 506 23.61 35.49 -17.90
CA PRO A 506 23.21 35.85 -16.53
C PRO A 506 22.02 35.03 -16.03
N ILE A 507 22.00 34.61 -14.75
CA ILE A 507 20.86 33.88 -14.16
C ILE A 507 19.62 34.80 -14.14
N PRO A 508 18.52 34.47 -14.85
CA PRO A 508 17.33 35.31 -14.87
C PRO A 508 16.68 35.41 -13.48
N SER A 509 16.19 36.59 -13.12
CA SER A 509 15.57 36.81 -11.80
C SER A 509 14.32 35.95 -11.56
N TRP A 510 13.59 35.58 -12.62
CA TRP A 510 12.43 34.67 -12.51
C TRP A 510 12.83 33.25 -12.10
N LEU A 511 14.06 32.82 -12.38
CA LEU A 511 14.57 31.48 -12.06
C LEU A 511 14.90 31.33 -10.56
N GLN A 512 15.19 32.43 -9.88
CA GLN A 512 15.50 32.49 -8.44
C GLN A 512 14.31 32.10 -7.53
N ARG A 513 13.09 31.93 -8.09
CA ARG A 513 11.94 31.38 -7.35
C ARG A 513 12.00 29.86 -7.16
N PHE A 514 12.93 29.19 -7.85
CA PHE A 514 13.16 27.76 -7.78
C PHE A 514 14.45 27.45 -6.99
N PRO A 515 14.63 26.23 -6.46
CA PRO A 515 15.83 25.85 -5.71
C PRO A 515 17.12 26.05 -6.50
N THR A 516 18.23 26.38 -5.82
CA THR A 516 19.55 26.54 -6.46
C THR A 516 20.05 25.27 -7.15
N SER A 517 19.59 24.09 -6.71
CA SER A 517 19.86 22.82 -7.38
C SER A 517 19.33 22.79 -8.82
N SER A 518 18.20 23.47 -9.11
CA SER A 518 17.56 23.52 -10.44
C SER A 518 18.40 24.23 -11.51
N TYR A 519 19.52 24.85 -11.15
CA TYR A 519 20.44 25.53 -12.07
C TYR A 519 21.90 25.41 -11.59
N GLN A 520 22.20 24.31 -10.90
CA GLN A 520 23.54 23.96 -10.43
C GLN A 520 24.41 23.42 -11.59
N GLY A 521 25.71 23.68 -11.56
CA GLY A 521 26.65 23.13 -12.55
C GLY A 521 26.66 23.81 -13.92
N LEU A 522 26.00 24.96 -14.06
CA LEU A 522 25.97 25.73 -15.31
C LEU A 522 27.31 26.44 -15.57
N GLY A 523 27.87 26.22 -16.75
CA GLY A 523 29.22 26.65 -17.13
C GLY A 523 29.34 28.12 -17.54
N GLY A 524 29.49 29.04 -16.57
CA GLY A 524 30.04 30.37 -16.88
C GLY A 524 29.61 31.58 -16.04
N PHE A 525 28.97 31.41 -14.88
CA PHE A 525 28.54 32.58 -14.10
C PHE A 525 29.67 33.28 -13.35
N SER A 526 30.16 34.38 -13.94
CA SER A 526 30.73 35.48 -13.16
C SER A 526 29.60 36.20 -12.44
N LEU A 527 29.71 36.39 -11.12
CA LEU A 527 28.82 37.28 -10.39
C LEU A 527 28.96 38.69 -10.98
N VAL A 528 27.90 39.22 -11.59
CA VAL A 528 27.89 40.56 -12.18
C VAL A 528 28.29 41.58 -11.11
N GLN A 529 29.51 42.11 -11.22
CA GLN A 529 29.95 43.21 -10.38
C GLN A 529 29.08 44.44 -10.69
N PRO A 530 28.63 45.19 -9.68
CA PRO A 530 28.02 46.49 -9.93
C PRO A 530 29.09 47.41 -10.54
N PRO A 531 28.75 48.21 -11.58
CA PRO A 531 29.70 49.13 -12.18
C PRO A 531 30.11 50.24 -11.19
N PRO A 532 31.33 50.79 -11.29
CA PRO A 532 31.78 51.88 -10.45
C PRO A 532 30.96 53.16 -10.65
N ASP A 533 30.90 53.96 -9.59
CA ASP A 533 30.02 55.11 -9.43
C ASP A 533 30.50 56.38 -10.17
N LEU A 534 29.62 57.40 -10.24
CA LEU A 534 29.84 58.82 -10.60
C LEU A 534 30.03 59.21 -12.07
N ALA A 535 29.03 59.92 -12.64
CA ALA A 535 29.12 61.36 -12.98
C ALA A 535 27.85 61.91 -13.69
N HIS A 536 27.31 63.02 -13.16
CA HIS A 536 26.49 64.10 -13.78
C HIS A 536 25.60 63.80 -15.03
N GLN A 537 24.31 64.19 -15.09
CA GLN A 537 23.86 65.60 -15.11
C GLN A 537 22.32 65.77 -14.91
N GLU A 538 21.81 67.00 -14.97
CA GLU A 538 20.56 67.46 -14.31
C GLU A 538 19.23 67.43 -15.12
N LEU A 539 18.13 67.43 -14.34
CA LEU A 539 16.72 67.80 -14.61
C LEU A 539 16.36 68.64 -15.87
N LYS A 540 15.19 68.35 -16.49
CA LYS A 540 13.97 69.24 -16.64
C LYS A 540 12.83 68.58 -17.52
N PRO A 541 11.60 69.15 -17.72
CA PRO A 541 10.41 68.48 -17.18
C PRO A 541 9.24 68.15 -18.15
N ARG A 542 8.45 67.14 -17.73
CA ARG A 542 6.99 66.92 -17.92
C ARG A 542 6.24 67.74 -19.00
N GLN A 543 5.68 67.05 -20.00
CA GLN A 543 4.36 67.37 -20.58
C GLN A 543 3.47 66.13 -20.69
N LYS A 544 2.18 66.29 -20.35
CA LYS A 544 1.09 65.34 -20.62
C LYS A 544 0.05 66.02 -21.49
N PRO A 545 -0.44 65.39 -22.57
CA PRO A 545 -1.81 65.58 -23.04
C PRO A 545 -2.79 64.72 -22.24
N LYS A 546 -4.09 65.01 -22.40
CA LYS A 546 -5.20 64.59 -21.54
C LYS A 546 -6.07 63.46 -22.14
N PRO A 547 -7.01 62.85 -21.38
CA PRO A 547 -7.60 61.54 -21.68
C PRO A 547 -8.97 61.62 -22.40
N HIS A 548 -9.56 60.45 -22.69
CA HIS A 548 -11.02 60.28 -22.83
C HIS A 548 -11.57 59.09 -22.02
N PHE A 549 -12.89 59.07 -21.80
CA PHE A 549 -13.63 58.54 -20.63
C PHE A 549 -15.10 58.28 -21.08
N LEU A 550 -15.94 57.35 -20.60
CA LEU A 550 -15.98 56.35 -19.49
C LEU A 550 -16.10 54.91 -20.08
N GLY A 551 -16.29 53.77 -19.37
CA GLY A 551 -16.27 53.43 -17.93
C GLY A 551 -17.56 52.78 -17.39
N LEU A 552 -17.47 51.53 -16.87
CA LEU A 552 -18.43 50.92 -15.91
C LEU A 552 -17.74 49.75 -15.14
N THR A 553 -16.78 50.05 -14.25
CA THR A 553 -16.90 50.12 -12.77
C THR A 553 -16.67 48.80 -12.00
N LYS A 554 -15.47 48.71 -11.37
CA LYS A 554 -15.05 47.63 -10.44
C LYS A 554 -15.75 47.64 -9.07
N THR A 555 -16.73 48.51 -8.83
CA THR A 555 -17.40 48.67 -7.53
C THR A 555 -18.40 47.55 -7.20
N VAL A 556 -19.01 46.90 -8.21
CA VAL A 556 -19.99 45.82 -7.99
C VAL A 556 -19.32 44.57 -7.40
N PHE A 557 -18.13 44.19 -7.89
CA PHE A 557 -17.44 42.99 -7.42
C PHE A 557 -16.97 43.12 -5.96
N LEU A 558 -16.51 44.31 -5.55
CA LEU A 558 -16.08 44.56 -4.17
C LEU A 558 -17.27 44.51 -3.19
N LEU A 559 -18.44 45.03 -3.59
CA LEU A 559 -19.65 44.98 -2.77
C LEU A 559 -20.20 43.56 -2.62
N ILE A 560 -20.12 42.72 -3.66
CA ILE A 560 -20.51 41.30 -3.58
C ILE A 560 -19.61 40.53 -2.62
N VAL A 561 -18.29 40.72 -2.70
CA VAL A 561 -17.34 40.05 -1.78
C VAL A 561 -17.61 40.47 -0.33
N ILE A 562 -17.78 41.76 -0.05
CA ILE A 562 -18.11 42.26 1.30
C ILE A 562 -19.46 41.70 1.79
N ALA A 563 -20.49 41.66 0.94
CA ALA A 563 -21.80 41.11 1.30
C ALA A 563 -21.73 39.61 1.63
N VAL A 564 -21.02 38.81 0.83
CA VAL A 564 -20.82 37.38 1.08
C VAL A 564 -20.00 37.15 2.36
N SER A 565 -18.96 37.93 2.61
CA SER A 565 -18.17 37.86 3.86
C SER A 565 -19.01 38.20 5.10
N VAL A 566 -19.85 39.24 5.03
CA VAL A 566 -20.76 39.61 6.14
C VAL A 566 -21.84 38.56 6.38
N VAL A 567 -22.39 37.95 5.32
CA VAL A 567 -23.36 36.84 5.46
C VAL A 567 -22.70 35.60 6.08
N LEU A 568 -21.49 35.24 5.66
CA LEU A 568 -20.73 34.13 6.26
C LEU A 568 -20.41 34.39 7.74
N LEU A 569 -20.02 35.63 8.09
CA LEU A 569 -19.78 36.01 9.48
C LEU A 569 -21.08 35.99 10.31
N ALA A 570 -22.19 36.44 9.75
CA ALA A 570 -23.50 36.39 10.40
C ALA A 570 -23.98 34.94 10.62
N VAL A 571 -23.75 34.04 9.65
CA VAL A 571 -24.03 32.60 9.82
C VAL A 571 -23.13 31.98 10.89
N LEU A 572 -21.84 32.33 10.94
CA LEU A 572 -20.92 31.85 11.98
C LEU A 572 -21.37 32.32 13.38
N VAL A 573 -21.70 33.61 13.52
CA VAL A 573 -22.24 34.18 14.77
C VAL A 573 -23.59 33.57 15.13
N PHE A 574 -24.46 33.28 14.16
CA PHE A 574 -25.73 32.59 14.40
C PHE A 574 -25.52 31.15 14.85
N VAL A 575 -24.59 30.40 14.27
CA VAL A 575 -24.23 29.04 14.72
C VAL A 575 -23.65 29.10 16.14
N LEU A 576 -22.73 30.02 16.44
CA LEU A 576 -22.18 30.20 17.78
C LEU A 576 -23.25 30.63 18.79
N ALA A 577 -24.20 31.50 18.40
CA ALA A 577 -25.33 31.89 19.22
C ALA A 577 -26.32 30.74 19.45
N VAL A 578 -26.56 29.88 18.44
CA VAL A 578 -27.38 28.67 18.59
C VAL A 578 -26.69 27.62 19.46
N CYS A 579 -25.37 27.45 19.36
CA CYS A 579 -24.58 26.62 20.26
C CYS A 579 -24.62 27.15 21.70
N TYR A 580 -24.44 28.46 21.89
CA TYR A 580 -24.54 29.11 23.21
C TYR A 580 -25.98 29.02 23.78
N LEU A 581 -27.00 29.21 22.96
CA LEU A 581 -28.40 29.04 23.35
C LEU A 581 -28.74 27.58 23.68
N ARG A 582 -28.17 26.59 22.97
CA ARG A 582 -28.32 25.17 23.32
C ARG A 582 -27.58 24.79 24.60
N MET A 583 -26.42 25.37 24.89
CA MET A 583 -25.80 25.25 26.21
C MET A 583 -26.65 25.92 27.31
N LYS A 584 -27.26 27.07 27.01
CA LYS A 584 -28.07 27.84 27.97
C LYS A 584 -29.49 27.29 28.18
N LEU A 585 -30.04 26.53 27.23
CA LEU A 585 -31.31 25.79 27.36
C LEU A 585 -31.17 24.47 28.14
N SER A 586 -29.95 24.07 28.51
CA SER A 586 -29.69 22.88 29.34
C SER A 586 -29.49 23.21 30.83
N GLN A 587 -29.71 24.45 31.27
CA GLN A 587 -29.71 24.86 32.67
C GLN A 587 -30.85 25.84 32.96
N GLY A 588 -31.93 25.38 33.59
CA GLY A 588 -33.01 26.27 34.05
C GLY A 588 -34.34 25.63 34.40
N ASP A 589 -34.38 24.88 35.51
CA ASP A 589 -35.51 24.84 36.48
C ASP A 589 -35.07 24.00 37.69
N GLY A 590 -35.11 24.45 38.96
CA GLY A 590 -35.54 25.75 39.50
C GLY A 590 -34.86 26.09 40.86
N ILE A 591 -35.22 27.24 41.44
CA ILE A 591 -34.57 27.94 42.57
C ILE A 591 -35.52 27.88 43.80
N VAL A 592 -35.16 27.70 45.09
CA VAL A 592 -34.36 28.48 46.09
C VAL A 592 -33.93 27.52 47.26
N THR A 593 -33.26 27.85 48.38
CA THR A 593 -32.97 29.12 49.10
C THR A 593 -31.65 29.09 49.91
N ASP A 594 -30.91 30.21 49.85
CA ASP A 594 -30.06 30.90 50.85
C ASP A 594 -29.13 30.23 51.91
N ALA A 595 -27.89 30.71 51.87
CA ALA A 595 -26.77 30.82 52.81
C ALA A 595 -26.83 30.32 54.29
N LYS A 596 -25.73 29.67 54.76
CA LYS A 596 -24.65 30.33 55.55
C LYS A 596 -23.50 29.40 56.03
N LEU A 597 -22.27 29.94 55.89
CA LEU A 597 -21.08 29.90 56.78
C LEU A 597 -20.51 28.61 57.45
N GLN A 598 -19.17 28.56 57.38
CA GLN A 598 -18.18 28.13 58.40
C GLN A 598 -17.70 26.66 58.53
N LYS A 599 -16.44 26.47 58.08
CA LYS A 599 -15.28 25.99 58.87
C LYS A 599 -15.59 25.20 60.17
N LYS A 600 -15.24 23.91 60.20
CA LYS A 600 -14.04 23.37 60.90
C LYS A 600 -14.01 21.82 60.93
N GLY A 601 -12.87 21.25 60.54
CA GLY A 601 -12.16 20.18 61.27
C GLY A 601 -12.79 18.78 61.42
N GLY A 602 -11.93 17.79 61.68
CA GLY A 602 -12.33 16.45 62.11
C GLY A 602 -12.13 15.35 61.06
N MET A 603 -11.04 14.61 61.19
CA MET A 603 -10.80 13.34 60.48
C MET A 603 -11.65 12.24 61.13
N SER A 604 -12.32 11.38 60.35
CA SER A 604 -12.95 10.14 60.82
C SER A 604 -12.93 9.08 59.70
N PRO A 605 -12.79 7.76 59.98
CA PRO A 605 -12.04 6.88 59.10
C PRO A 605 -12.89 5.93 58.24
N GLU A 606 -13.43 6.42 57.11
CA GLU A 606 -14.13 5.55 56.13
C GLU A 606 -13.61 5.67 54.67
N LYS A 607 -12.49 6.38 54.45
CA LYS A 607 -11.80 6.45 53.14
C LYS A 607 -10.45 5.73 53.14
N PHE A 608 -10.45 4.45 53.53
CA PHE A 608 -9.27 3.57 53.40
C PHE A 608 -9.34 2.60 52.20
N VAL A 609 -10.49 2.50 51.51
CA VAL A 609 -10.68 1.51 50.42
C VAL A 609 -10.67 2.16 49.01
N SER A 610 -11.03 3.43 48.87
CA SER A 610 -11.11 4.12 47.56
C SER A 610 -9.83 4.86 47.14
N ARG A 611 -8.64 4.38 47.52
CA ARG A 611 -7.37 5.08 47.26
C ARG A 611 -6.21 4.19 46.79
N MET A 612 -6.51 2.96 46.36
CA MET A 612 -5.50 1.97 45.95
C MET A 612 -5.56 1.61 44.44
N GLU A 613 -6.55 2.09 43.69
CA GLU A 613 -6.69 1.79 42.25
C GLU A 613 -6.16 2.92 41.35
N ASP A 614 -6.29 4.20 41.74
CA ASP A 614 -5.83 5.36 40.94
C ASP A 614 -4.29 5.49 40.79
N ALA A 615 -3.50 4.68 41.50
CA ALA A 615 -2.05 4.69 41.42
C ALA A 615 -1.47 3.77 40.32
N ASN A 616 -2.28 2.89 39.73
CA ASN A 616 -1.79 1.74 38.95
C ASN A 616 -1.65 1.96 37.43
N ASN A 617 -2.09 3.10 36.89
CA ASN A 617 -2.14 3.40 35.45
C ASN A 617 -1.22 4.57 35.04
N ARG A 618 0.04 4.57 35.49
CA ARG A 618 1.05 5.59 35.11
C ARG A 618 2.19 4.95 34.32
N LEU A 619 2.82 5.73 33.43
CA LEU A 619 4.10 5.37 32.81
C LEU A 619 5.17 5.21 33.90
N SER A 620 5.90 4.11 33.84
CA SER A 620 7.02 3.81 34.73
C SER A 620 8.32 4.20 34.02
N PHE A 621 8.88 5.34 34.41
CA PHE A 621 10.16 5.85 33.90
C PHE A 621 11.34 5.28 34.69
N PHE A 622 12.46 5.05 34.02
CA PHE A 622 13.72 4.67 34.67
C PHE A 622 14.48 5.89 35.20
N GLU A 623 15.31 5.67 36.24
CA GLU A 623 16.13 6.72 36.84
C GLU A 623 17.07 7.37 35.81
N GLY A 624 17.14 8.70 35.82
CA GLY A 624 17.92 9.50 34.86
C GLY A 624 17.13 9.97 33.62
N CYS A 625 15.85 9.63 33.50
CA CYS A 625 15.01 10.12 32.40
C CYS A 625 14.67 11.62 32.55
N ASN A 626 14.98 12.43 31.53
CA ASN A 626 14.68 13.87 31.50
C ASN A 626 13.27 14.20 30.96
N TYR A 627 12.44 13.19 30.66
CA TYR A 627 11.09 13.39 30.15
C TYR A 627 10.09 13.70 31.27
N SER A 628 9.22 14.69 31.04
CA SER A 628 8.24 15.18 32.01
C SER A 628 6.78 15.02 31.56
N PHE A 629 6.52 14.13 30.59
CA PHE A 629 5.19 13.85 30.06
C PHE A 629 4.54 12.64 30.74
N ASP A 630 3.21 12.59 30.79
CA ASP A 630 2.46 11.44 31.32
C ASP A 630 1.80 10.57 30.24
N LEU A 631 0.99 9.60 30.65
CA LEU A 631 0.32 8.68 29.72
C LEU A 631 -0.73 9.39 28.84
N GLU A 632 -1.40 10.42 29.36
CA GLU A 632 -2.38 11.19 28.60
C GLU A 632 -1.69 12.05 27.54
N ASP A 633 -0.54 12.63 27.87
CA ASP A 633 0.29 13.38 26.91
C ASP A 633 0.81 12.47 25.79
N LEU A 634 1.27 11.27 26.13
CA LEU A 634 1.72 10.28 25.15
C LEU A 634 0.59 9.79 24.22
N LEU A 635 -0.65 9.71 24.73
CA LEU A 635 -1.83 9.36 23.94
C LEU A 635 -2.39 10.54 23.13
N ARG A 636 -2.01 11.77 23.46
CA ARG A 636 -2.38 13.01 22.74
C ARG A 636 -1.36 13.40 21.66
N ALA A 637 -0.13 12.90 21.76
CA ALA A 637 0.96 13.10 20.81
C ALA A 637 0.57 12.67 19.38
N SER A 638 1.11 13.34 18.37
CA SER A 638 0.94 12.89 16.98
C SER A 638 1.81 11.65 16.75
N ALA A 639 1.19 10.59 16.22
CA ALA A 639 1.81 9.27 16.09
C ALA A 639 1.94 8.85 14.62
N GLU A 640 3.18 8.66 14.16
CA GLU A 640 3.50 8.11 12.84
C GLU A 640 3.94 6.64 12.98
N VAL A 641 3.43 5.71 12.16
CA VAL A 641 3.84 4.30 12.23
C VAL A 641 5.24 4.12 11.64
N LEU A 642 6.22 3.75 12.46
CA LEU A 642 7.59 3.44 12.00
C LEU A 642 7.73 2.02 11.47
N GLY A 643 6.90 1.08 11.94
CA GLY A 643 6.86 -0.29 11.41
C GLY A 643 6.12 -1.30 12.28
N LYS A 644 5.60 -2.35 11.63
CA LYS A 644 5.01 -3.54 12.28
C LYS A 644 6.09 -4.64 12.38
N GLY A 645 6.40 -5.11 13.58
CA GLY A 645 7.47 -6.08 13.85
C GLY A 645 7.04 -7.30 14.69
N THR A 646 7.96 -8.25 14.90
CA THR A 646 7.72 -9.57 15.53
C THR A 646 6.97 -9.53 16.86
N PHE A 647 7.11 -8.45 17.62
CA PHE A 647 6.55 -8.31 18.98
C PHE A 647 5.53 -7.16 19.09
N GLY A 648 5.04 -6.62 17.97
CA GLY A 648 4.08 -5.51 17.95
C GLY A 648 4.48 -4.36 17.02
N THR A 649 3.81 -3.21 17.18
CA THR A 649 3.97 -2.04 16.29
C THR A 649 4.78 -0.95 16.98
N THR A 650 5.71 -0.33 16.26
CA THR A 650 6.47 0.83 16.72
C THR A 650 5.96 2.10 16.05
N TYR A 651 5.74 3.12 16.86
CA TYR A 651 5.27 4.45 16.48
C TYR A 651 6.32 5.49 16.85
N LYS A 652 6.41 6.58 16.08
CA LYS A 652 7.09 7.81 16.44
C LYS A 652 6.03 8.75 17.01
N ALA A 653 6.10 9.03 18.30
CA ALA A 653 5.26 10.03 18.94
C ALA A 653 6.01 11.36 19.01
N VAL A 654 5.38 12.43 18.52
CA VAL A 654 5.89 13.80 18.68
C VAL A 654 5.01 14.53 19.69
N LEU A 655 5.62 14.90 20.81
CA LEU A 655 4.98 15.56 21.95
C LEU A 655 4.80 17.07 21.70
N GLU A 656 4.01 17.74 22.55
CA GLU A 656 3.68 19.17 22.40
C GLU A 656 4.91 20.11 22.48
N ASP A 657 5.98 19.66 23.14
CA ASP A 657 7.29 20.33 23.24
C ASP A 657 8.24 20.02 22.06
N ALA A 658 7.73 19.33 21.02
CA ALA A 658 8.47 18.77 19.88
C ALA A 658 9.48 17.65 20.22
N THR A 659 9.47 17.12 21.44
CA THR A 659 10.24 15.92 21.79
C THR A 659 9.70 14.72 21.00
N SER A 660 10.59 14.01 20.30
CA SER A 660 10.26 12.82 19.52
C SER A 660 10.72 11.55 20.24
N VAL A 661 9.79 10.63 20.52
CA VAL A 661 10.08 9.34 21.15
C VAL A 661 9.57 8.18 20.30
N ALA A 662 10.22 7.03 20.40
CA ALA A 662 9.77 5.79 19.78
C ALA A 662 8.94 4.98 20.78
N VAL A 663 7.64 4.84 20.53
CA VAL A 663 6.70 4.08 21.36
C VAL A 663 6.41 2.74 20.71
N LYS A 664 6.75 1.65 21.38
CA LYS A 664 6.45 0.30 20.92
C LYS A 664 5.28 -0.30 21.69
N ARG A 665 4.19 -0.60 20.96
CA ARG A 665 2.98 -1.25 21.48
C ARG A 665 3.09 -2.75 21.27
N LEU A 666 3.27 -3.48 22.37
CA LEU A 666 3.53 -4.92 22.33
C LEU A 666 2.25 -5.72 22.09
N LYS A 667 2.34 -6.76 21.25
CA LYS A 667 1.25 -7.72 21.00
C LYS A 667 1.58 -9.08 21.64
N ASP A 668 0.53 -9.79 22.05
CA ASP A 668 0.56 -11.21 22.47
C ASP A 668 1.55 -11.55 23.61
N VAL A 669 1.75 -10.59 24.52
CA VAL A 669 2.44 -10.78 25.80
C VAL A 669 1.67 -11.80 26.65
N ALA A 670 2.31 -12.94 26.94
CA ALA A 670 1.76 -14.00 27.79
C ALA A 670 2.04 -13.77 29.29
N ALA A 671 3.04 -12.95 29.60
CA ALA A 671 3.46 -12.65 30.97
C ALA A 671 2.40 -11.86 31.76
N GLY A 672 2.21 -12.26 33.02
CA GLY A 672 1.46 -11.45 33.99
C GLY A 672 2.22 -10.19 34.37
N LYS A 673 1.52 -9.21 34.98
CA LYS A 673 2.06 -7.89 35.35
C LYS A 673 3.45 -7.99 36.01
N ARG A 674 3.57 -8.83 37.04
CA ARG A 674 4.82 -9.05 37.80
C ARG A 674 5.98 -9.56 36.94
N ASP A 675 5.73 -10.56 36.11
CA ASP A 675 6.79 -11.18 35.29
C ASP A 675 7.22 -10.23 34.17
N PHE A 676 6.29 -9.43 33.65
CA PHE A 676 6.57 -8.37 32.70
C PHE A 676 7.41 -7.25 33.34
N GLU A 677 6.98 -6.72 34.50
CA GLU A 677 7.70 -5.68 35.25
C GLU A 677 9.11 -6.12 35.61
N GLN A 678 9.29 -7.34 36.13
CA GLN A 678 10.60 -7.90 36.44
C GLN A 678 11.50 -8.00 35.19
N GLN A 679 10.94 -8.34 34.02
CA GLN A 679 11.71 -8.36 32.78
C GLN A 679 12.05 -6.94 32.28
N MET A 680 11.14 -5.96 32.45
CA MET A 680 11.42 -4.56 32.12
C MET A 680 12.50 -3.96 33.03
N GLU A 681 12.51 -4.30 34.32
CA GLU A 681 13.57 -3.91 35.27
C GLU A 681 14.93 -4.44 34.83
N ILE A 682 15.02 -5.71 34.43
CA ILE A 682 16.25 -6.30 33.88
C ILE A 682 16.70 -5.57 32.61
N ILE A 683 15.77 -5.25 31.69
CA ILE A 683 16.09 -4.58 30.42
C ILE A 683 16.53 -3.13 30.64
N GLY A 684 15.77 -2.33 31.40
CA GLY A 684 16.04 -0.90 31.62
C GLY A 684 17.22 -0.62 32.56
N GLY A 685 17.66 -1.60 33.34
CA GLY A 685 18.90 -1.56 34.11
C GLY A 685 20.18 -1.63 33.27
N ILE A 686 20.10 -2.04 32.00
CA ILE A 686 21.26 -2.15 31.10
C ILE A 686 21.60 -0.77 30.54
N LYS A 687 22.74 -0.22 30.95
CA LYS A 687 23.30 1.03 30.38
C LYS A 687 24.58 0.71 29.62
N HIS A 688 24.60 0.97 28.30
CA HIS A 688 25.74 0.71 27.42
C HIS A 688 25.60 1.49 26.11
N GLU A 689 26.68 2.06 25.57
CA GLU A 689 26.66 2.92 24.36
C GLU A 689 26.12 2.23 23.11
N ASN A 690 26.22 0.90 23.08
CA ASN A 690 25.71 0.04 22.00
C ASN A 690 24.41 -0.72 22.34
N VAL A 691 23.69 -0.34 23.39
CA VAL A 691 22.36 -0.89 23.72
C VAL A 691 21.37 0.25 23.84
N VAL A 692 20.26 0.20 23.10
CA VAL A 692 19.23 1.23 23.13
C VAL A 692 18.52 1.20 24.48
N GLU A 693 18.61 2.31 25.20
CA GLU A 693 18.09 2.42 26.57
C GLU A 693 16.56 2.50 26.60
N LEU A 694 15.93 1.59 27.36
CA LEU A 694 14.50 1.68 27.69
C LEU A 694 14.27 2.85 28.66
N LYS A 695 13.52 3.87 28.22
CA LYS A 695 13.24 5.09 29.01
C LYS A 695 12.03 4.95 29.91
N ALA A 696 10.98 4.30 29.41
CA ALA A 696 9.78 4.01 30.18
C ALA A 696 9.06 2.75 29.68
N TYR A 697 8.21 2.18 30.52
CA TYR A 697 7.24 1.17 30.13
C TYR A 697 5.86 1.45 30.72
N TYR A 698 4.84 0.79 30.18
CA TYR A 698 3.47 0.78 30.71
C TYR A 698 2.89 -0.62 30.62
N TYR A 699 2.15 -1.04 31.65
CA TYR A 699 1.42 -2.31 31.66
C TYR A 699 0.01 -2.10 32.20
N SER A 700 -0.99 -2.40 31.38
CA SER A 700 -2.38 -2.60 31.78
C SER A 700 -2.86 -3.98 31.34
N LYS A 701 -4.14 -4.33 31.60
CA LYS A 701 -4.72 -5.57 31.09
C LYS A 701 -4.74 -5.60 29.56
N ASP A 702 -5.11 -4.49 28.95
CA ASP A 702 -5.33 -4.38 27.50
C ASP A 702 -4.07 -3.95 26.75
N GLU A 703 -3.27 -3.05 27.33
CA GLU A 703 -2.09 -2.45 26.68
C GLU A 703 -0.77 -2.83 27.36
N LYS A 704 0.32 -2.89 26.58
CA LYS A 704 1.70 -2.90 27.09
C LYS A 704 2.56 -2.05 26.16
N LEU A 705 3.20 -1.02 26.70
CA LEU A 705 4.02 -0.07 25.92
C LEU A 705 5.47 -0.07 26.42
N MET A 706 6.40 0.21 25.52
CA MET A 706 7.79 0.52 25.81
C MET A 706 8.16 1.83 25.10
N VAL A 707 8.96 2.67 25.73
CA VAL A 707 9.34 4.00 25.21
C VAL A 707 10.86 4.11 25.15
N TYR A 708 11.35 4.52 23.99
CA TYR A 708 12.77 4.70 23.66
C TYR A 708 13.02 6.06 23.01
N ASP A 709 14.29 6.47 22.91
CA ASP A 709 14.69 7.61 22.10
C ASP A 709 14.40 7.36 20.61
N TYR A 710 14.03 8.41 19.86
CA TYR A 710 13.81 8.29 18.41
C TYR A 710 15.11 8.47 17.61
N PHE A 711 15.44 7.47 16.78
CA PHE A 711 16.64 7.47 15.93
C PHE A 711 16.31 7.98 14.51
N GLY A 712 16.58 9.27 14.26
CA GLY A 712 16.25 9.95 12.99
C GLY A 712 16.89 9.37 11.72
N ASN A 713 18.02 8.66 11.84
CA ASN A 713 18.69 8.00 10.71
C ASN A 713 18.03 6.67 10.28
N GLY A 714 17.05 6.18 11.04
CA GLY A 714 16.43 4.87 10.81
C GLY A 714 17.32 3.69 11.25
N SER A 715 16.86 2.48 10.94
CA SER A 715 17.55 1.23 11.27
C SER A 715 18.62 0.86 10.25
N VAL A 716 19.55 -0.04 10.58
CA VAL A 716 20.54 -0.58 9.63
C VAL A 716 19.87 -1.29 8.46
N ALA A 717 18.73 -1.97 8.67
CA ALA A 717 17.92 -2.52 7.57
C ALA A 717 17.44 -1.43 6.62
N SER A 718 16.99 -0.29 7.17
CA SER A 718 16.59 0.88 6.37
C SER A 718 17.79 1.45 5.61
N LEU A 719 18.97 1.51 6.26
CA LEU A 719 20.22 2.06 5.71
C LEU A 719 20.89 1.18 4.63
N LEU A 720 20.64 -0.14 4.63
CA LEU A 720 21.11 -1.07 3.59
C LEU A 720 20.06 -1.28 2.49
N HIS A 721 18.83 -1.64 2.87
CA HIS A 721 17.82 -2.21 1.96
C HIS A 721 16.68 -1.24 1.60
N GLY A 722 16.57 -0.08 2.26
CA GLY A 722 15.54 0.92 1.96
C GLY A 722 15.68 1.55 0.56
N ASN A 723 14.61 2.18 0.07
CA ASN A 723 14.50 2.75 -1.29
C ASN A 723 15.79 3.43 -1.77
N ARG A 724 16.38 2.89 -2.84
CA ARG A 724 17.63 3.34 -3.48
C ARG A 724 17.39 4.60 -4.33
N GLY A 725 17.02 5.70 -3.68
CA GLY A 725 16.95 7.02 -4.32
C GLY A 725 18.33 7.63 -4.54
N GLU A 726 18.46 8.45 -5.58
CA GLU A 726 19.73 9.00 -6.09
C GLU A 726 20.51 9.87 -5.08
N ASN A 727 19.86 10.36 -4.02
CA ASN A 727 20.48 11.17 -2.96
C ASN A 727 20.98 10.34 -1.75
N ARG A 728 20.99 9.00 -1.81
CA ARG A 728 21.48 8.15 -0.72
C ARG A 728 23.00 7.96 -0.80
N VAL A 729 23.73 8.48 0.19
CA VAL A 729 25.13 8.05 0.42
C VAL A 729 25.10 6.60 0.92
N PRO A 730 25.70 5.63 0.21
CA PRO A 730 25.71 4.25 0.66
C PRO A 730 26.72 4.03 1.79
N LEU A 731 26.49 3.02 2.64
CA LEU A 731 27.36 2.75 3.78
C LEU A 731 28.74 2.27 3.30
N ASP A 732 29.78 3.04 3.66
CA ASP A 732 31.19 2.69 3.45
C ASP A 732 31.66 1.58 4.41
N TRP A 733 32.86 1.05 4.15
CA TRP A 733 33.41 -0.06 4.94
C TRP A 733 33.62 0.32 6.42
N GLU A 734 34.13 1.52 6.69
CA GLU A 734 34.35 2.03 8.05
C GLU A 734 33.05 2.10 8.86
N THR A 735 31.97 2.61 8.26
CA THR A 735 30.65 2.64 8.91
C THR A 735 30.08 1.23 9.10
N ARG A 736 30.24 0.32 8.12
CA ARG A 736 29.80 -1.09 8.27
C ARG A 736 30.57 -1.83 9.37
N MET A 737 31.88 -1.58 9.49
CA MET A 737 32.71 -2.09 10.58
C MET A 737 32.28 -1.52 11.94
N SER A 738 32.01 -0.21 12.02
CA SER A 738 31.54 0.48 13.23
C SER A 738 30.15 -0.02 13.69
N ILE A 739 29.26 -0.33 12.74
CA ILE A 739 28.00 -1.03 13.00
C ILE A 739 28.26 -2.42 13.59
N ALA A 740 29.14 -3.21 12.98
CA ALA A 740 29.42 -4.59 13.40
C ALA A 740 30.08 -4.65 14.79
N ILE A 741 31.12 -3.85 15.04
CA ILE A 741 31.81 -3.75 16.33
C ILE A 741 30.84 -3.28 17.42
N GLY A 742 30.08 -2.21 17.16
CA GLY A 742 29.10 -1.69 18.10
C GLY A 742 28.03 -2.72 18.46
N ALA A 743 27.38 -3.31 17.45
CA ALA A 743 26.37 -4.35 17.67
C ALA A 743 26.94 -5.56 18.41
N ALA A 744 28.16 -6.03 18.08
CA ALA A 744 28.84 -7.12 18.79
C ALA A 744 29.03 -6.79 20.28
N LYS A 745 29.50 -5.58 20.60
CA LYS A 745 29.68 -5.10 21.99
C LYS A 745 28.35 -5.03 22.73
N GLY A 746 27.30 -4.52 22.10
CA GLY A 746 25.95 -4.45 22.67
C GLY A 746 25.39 -5.83 23.02
N ILE A 747 25.47 -6.80 22.10
CA ILE A 747 25.00 -8.17 22.33
C ILE A 747 25.88 -8.87 23.38
N ALA A 748 27.21 -8.70 23.33
CA ALA A 748 28.13 -9.25 24.34
C ALA A 748 27.84 -8.69 25.75
N ARG A 749 27.45 -7.41 25.86
CA ARG A 749 27.00 -6.83 27.12
C ARG A 749 25.69 -7.48 27.59
N ILE A 750 24.68 -7.60 26.73
CA ILE A 750 23.41 -8.27 27.03
C ILE A 750 23.66 -9.70 27.54
N HIS A 751 24.58 -10.45 26.92
CA HIS A 751 24.91 -11.84 27.32
C HIS A 751 25.57 -11.97 28.70
N GLN A 752 26.10 -10.88 29.28
CA GLN A 752 26.63 -10.88 30.65
C GLN A 752 25.54 -10.67 31.70
N GLU A 753 24.41 -10.07 31.33
CA GLU A 753 23.35 -9.68 32.26
C GLU A 753 22.55 -10.89 32.78
N ASN A 754 21.82 -10.68 33.86
CA ASN A 754 21.03 -11.71 34.55
C ASN A 754 21.86 -12.98 34.86
N ASN A 755 23.03 -12.79 35.47
CA ASN A 755 24.02 -13.83 35.79
C ASN A 755 24.48 -14.63 34.55
N GLY A 756 24.71 -13.95 33.43
CA GLY A 756 25.16 -14.57 32.18
C GLY A 756 24.09 -15.39 31.47
N LYS A 757 22.79 -15.13 31.72
CA LYS A 757 21.66 -15.90 31.16
C LYS A 757 20.74 -15.09 30.28
N LEU A 758 20.89 -13.76 30.21
CA LEU A 758 20.06 -12.96 29.33
C LEU A 758 20.41 -13.26 27.86
N VAL A 759 19.37 -13.25 27.03
CA VAL A 759 19.39 -13.53 25.59
C VAL A 759 18.60 -12.40 24.91
N HIS A 760 19.10 -11.90 23.79
CA HIS A 760 18.41 -10.86 23.02
C HIS A 760 17.19 -11.45 22.29
N GLY A 761 17.35 -12.60 21.63
CA GLY A 761 16.28 -13.41 21.06
C GLY A 761 15.58 -12.84 19.80
N ASN A 762 16.04 -11.71 19.28
CA ASN A 762 15.45 -11.00 18.13
C ASN A 762 16.47 -10.08 17.45
N ILE A 763 17.70 -10.56 17.25
CA ILE A 763 18.75 -9.82 16.54
C ILE A 763 18.43 -9.83 15.04
N LYS A 764 18.47 -8.64 14.42
CA LYS A 764 18.23 -8.41 12.99
C LYS A 764 18.62 -6.97 12.64
N SER A 765 18.95 -6.67 11.38
CA SER A 765 19.37 -5.32 10.97
C SER A 765 18.29 -4.24 11.21
N SER A 766 17.00 -4.60 11.33
CA SER A 766 15.91 -3.66 11.68
C SER A 766 15.82 -3.31 13.17
N ASN A 767 16.57 -4.01 14.03
CA ASN A 767 16.69 -3.74 15.46
C ASN A 767 18.08 -3.18 15.83
N ILE A 768 18.85 -2.74 14.83
CA ILE A 768 20.16 -2.12 15.01
C ILE A 768 20.06 -0.70 14.45
N PHE A 769 20.56 0.27 15.21
CA PHE A 769 20.54 1.69 14.90
C PHE A 769 21.97 2.27 14.98
N LEU A 770 22.15 3.52 14.57
CA LEU A 770 23.39 4.26 14.75
C LEU A 770 23.26 5.18 15.97
N ASN A 771 24.18 5.08 16.92
CA ASN A 771 24.28 6.03 18.03
C ASN A 771 24.92 7.36 17.58
N SER A 772 25.12 8.30 18.51
CA SER A 772 25.71 9.61 18.25
C SER A 772 27.13 9.57 17.66
N GLU A 773 27.85 8.47 17.86
CA GLU A 773 29.21 8.24 17.37
C GLU A 773 29.25 7.44 16.06
N ARG A 774 28.08 7.14 15.46
CA ARG A 774 27.93 6.23 14.32
C ARG A 774 28.31 4.77 14.60
N ASN A 775 28.42 4.39 15.88
CA ASN A 775 28.56 3.00 16.29
C ASN A 775 27.19 2.30 16.27
N GLY A 776 27.17 1.01 15.95
CA GLY A 776 25.94 0.22 15.98
C GLY A 776 25.41 0.07 17.42
N CYS A 777 24.10 0.23 17.63
CA CYS A 777 23.44 -0.04 18.90
C CYS A 777 22.19 -0.92 18.71
N VAL A 778 22.01 -1.91 19.60
CA VAL A 778 20.94 -2.92 19.49
C VAL A 778 19.73 -2.59 20.35
N SER A 779 18.52 -2.84 19.84
CA SER A 779 17.24 -2.58 20.53
C SER A 779 16.37 -3.83 20.64
N ASP A 780 15.23 -3.74 21.32
CA ASP A 780 14.22 -4.84 21.39
C ASP A 780 14.74 -6.16 21.99
N LEU A 781 15.67 -6.07 22.93
CA LEU A 781 16.27 -7.19 23.64
C LEU A 781 15.35 -7.84 24.68
N GLY A 782 15.53 -9.12 24.95
CA GLY A 782 14.91 -9.83 26.09
C GLY A 782 13.39 -10.06 25.99
N LEU A 783 12.73 -9.58 24.94
CA LEU A 783 11.26 -9.65 24.83
C LEU A 783 10.72 -11.08 24.65
N THR A 784 11.50 -12.00 24.09
CA THR A 784 11.08 -13.41 23.91
C THR A 784 10.64 -14.09 25.21
N ALA A 785 11.15 -13.68 26.37
CA ALA A 785 10.80 -14.26 27.66
C ALA A 785 9.36 -13.98 28.12
N VAL A 786 8.74 -12.89 27.64
CA VAL A 786 7.40 -12.43 28.06
C VAL A 786 6.30 -12.64 27.01
N MET A 787 6.67 -13.05 25.80
CA MET A 787 5.75 -13.26 24.67
C MET A 787 5.11 -14.66 24.67
N SER A 788 3.98 -14.79 23.97
CA SER A 788 3.38 -16.08 23.64
C SER A 788 4.30 -16.91 22.74
N ALA A 789 4.12 -18.24 22.73
CA ALA A 789 4.82 -19.10 21.78
C ALA A 789 4.35 -18.79 20.35
N LEU A 790 5.29 -18.49 19.46
CA LEU A 790 5.00 -18.32 18.03
C LEU A 790 5.13 -19.68 17.32
N ALA A 791 4.02 -20.16 16.76
CA ALA A 791 4.00 -21.39 15.97
C ALA A 791 4.72 -21.20 14.60
N PRO A 792 5.23 -22.26 13.97
CA PRO A 792 6.20 -22.15 12.88
C PRO A 792 5.83 -21.37 11.60
N PRO A 793 4.56 -21.19 11.16
CA PRO A 793 4.27 -20.40 9.95
C PRO A 793 4.40 -18.88 10.17
N ILE A 794 4.12 -18.40 11.39
CA ILE A 794 3.78 -16.99 11.65
C ILE A 794 5.02 -16.08 11.71
N SER A 795 6.22 -16.65 11.89
CA SER A 795 7.44 -15.84 11.95
C SER A 795 8.02 -15.59 10.56
N ARG A 796 7.92 -14.34 10.08
CA ARG A 796 8.63 -13.78 8.91
C ARG A 796 10.19 -13.85 9.02
N GLN A 797 10.74 -14.59 9.99
CA GLN A 797 12.17 -14.72 10.29
C GLN A 797 12.86 -15.94 9.62
N ALA A 798 12.42 -16.38 8.44
CA ALA A 798 13.11 -17.48 7.74
C ALA A 798 14.55 -17.12 7.27
N GLY A 799 14.99 -15.88 7.48
CA GLY A 799 16.37 -15.41 7.24
C GLY A 799 17.31 -15.42 8.46
N TYR A 800 16.87 -14.92 9.63
CA TYR A 800 17.74 -14.75 10.82
C TYR A 800 17.71 -15.92 11.81
N ARG A 801 16.66 -16.76 11.73
CA ARG A 801 16.38 -17.77 12.76
C ARG A 801 17.40 -18.91 12.72
N ALA A 802 18.04 -19.18 13.85
CA ALA A 802 18.95 -20.30 13.99
C ALA A 802 18.22 -21.66 13.81
N PRO A 803 18.78 -22.64 13.07
CA PRO A 803 18.07 -23.87 12.70
C PRO A 803 17.57 -24.71 13.88
N GLU A 804 18.21 -24.63 15.04
CA GLU A 804 17.83 -25.36 16.25
C GLU A 804 16.65 -24.74 17.02
N VAL A 805 16.34 -23.45 16.79
CA VAL A 805 15.32 -22.72 17.54
C VAL A 805 13.94 -23.03 16.95
N THR A 806 13.22 -23.98 17.56
CA THR A 806 11.85 -24.38 17.15
C THR A 806 10.73 -23.58 17.83
N ASP A 807 10.99 -22.96 18.98
CA ASP A 807 10.11 -22.02 19.71
C ASP A 807 10.94 -20.77 20.04
N THR A 808 10.46 -19.57 19.73
CA THR A 808 11.17 -18.29 19.98
C THR A 808 11.43 -18.03 21.46
N ARG A 809 10.68 -18.67 22.37
CA ARG A 809 10.92 -18.61 23.82
C ARG A 809 12.08 -19.50 24.27
N LYS A 810 12.61 -20.35 23.38
CA LYS A 810 13.77 -21.23 23.59
C LYS A 810 15.05 -20.69 22.93
N SER A 811 15.07 -19.41 22.55
CA SER A 811 16.29 -18.74 22.08
C SER A 811 17.40 -18.83 23.13
N SER A 812 18.64 -19.00 22.64
CA SER A 812 19.86 -19.09 23.44
C SER A 812 20.89 -18.04 22.99
N GLN A 813 21.94 -17.84 23.77
CA GLN A 813 23.07 -16.99 23.36
C GLN A 813 23.73 -17.49 22.05
N LEU A 814 23.70 -18.80 21.79
CA LEU A 814 24.25 -19.38 20.54
C LEU A 814 23.32 -19.15 19.33
N SER A 815 22.00 -19.00 19.54
CA SER A 815 21.09 -18.57 18.46
C SER A 815 21.15 -17.06 18.20
N ASP A 816 21.49 -16.26 19.22
CA ASP A 816 21.83 -14.85 19.04
C ASP A 816 23.08 -14.70 18.17
N VAL A 817 24.12 -15.51 18.40
CA VAL A 817 25.34 -15.55 17.57
C VAL A 817 24.99 -15.87 16.10
N TYR A 818 24.12 -16.85 15.84
CA TYR A 818 23.67 -17.14 14.48
C TYR A 818 22.96 -15.95 13.84
N SER A 819 22.00 -15.35 14.55
CA SER A 819 21.25 -14.17 14.07
C SER A 819 22.18 -12.99 13.78
N PHE A 820 23.21 -12.79 14.61
CA PHE A 820 24.25 -11.78 14.39
C PHE A 820 25.13 -12.11 13.19
N GLY A 821 25.50 -13.38 12.98
CA GLY A 821 26.18 -13.84 11.77
C GLY A 821 25.44 -13.49 10.49
N VAL A 822 24.10 -13.61 10.49
CA VAL A 822 23.25 -13.17 9.35
C VAL A 822 23.35 -11.65 9.14
N VAL A 823 23.37 -10.84 10.20
CA VAL A 823 23.60 -9.38 10.09
C VAL A 823 24.98 -9.07 9.50
N LEU A 824 26.03 -9.82 9.85
CA LEU A 824 27.35 -9.65 9.25
C LEU A 824 27.32 -9.98 7.75
N LEU A 825 26.58 -11.01 7.34
CA LEU A 825 26.38 -11.32 5.92
C LEU A 825 25.58 -10.22 5.20
N GLU A 826 24.57 -9.60 5.81
CA GLU A 826 23.89 -8.44 5.21
C GLU A 826 24.86 -7.27 4.99
N LEU A 827 25.71 -6.96 5.97
CA LEU A 827 26.71 -5.89 5.89
C LEU A 827 27.76 -6.17 4.80
N LEU A 828 28.19 -7.41 4.64
CA LEU A 828 29.16 -7.79 3.60
C LEU A 828 28.56 -7.82 2.19
N THR A 829 27.31 -8.27 2.05
CA THR A 829 26.70 -8.59 0.74
C THR A 829 25.78 -7.49 0.19
N GLY A 830 25.30 -6.57 1.02
CA GLY A 830 24.29 -5.58 0.65
C GLY A 830 22.91 -6.19 0.30
N LYS A 831 22.68 -7.46 0.63
CA LYS A 831 21.45 -8.21 0.31
C LYS A 831 20.62 -8.51 1.56
N SER A 832 19.30 -8.56 1.39
CA SER A 832 18.40 -8.97 2.46
C SER A 832 18.54 -10.47 2.78
N PRO A 833 18.28 -10.91 4.03
CA PRO A 833 18.40 -12.30 4.47
C PRO A 833 17.55 -13.31 3.67
N ILE A 834 16.47 -12.80 3.08
CA ILE A 834 15.63 -13.47 2.09
C ILE A 834 15.54 -12.49 0.92
N HIS A 835 15.87 -12.91 -0.29
CA HIS A 835 15.71 -12.11 -1.51
C HIS A 835 15.20 -12.97 -2.65
N THR A 836 14.47 -12.35 -3.59
CA THR A 836 14.02 -12.98 -4.83
C THR A 836 14.95 -12.60 -5.97
N THR A 837 15.24 -13.57 -6.85
CA THR A 837 15.91 -13.31 -8.14
C THR A 837 14.88 -13.01 -9.23
N ALA A 838 15.34 -12.62 -10.43
CA ALA A 838 14.50 -12.22 -11.56
C ALA A 838 13.64 -13.35 -12.21
N GLY A 839 13.39 -14.44 -11.47
CA GLY A 839 12.58 -15.59 -11.86
C GLY A 839 11.80 -16.19 -10.68
N ASP A 840 11.42 -15.37 -9.70
CA ASP A 840 10.57 -15.68 -8.53
C ASP A 840 11.06 -16.77 -7.55
N GLU A 841 12.31 -17.23 -7.67
CA GLU A 841 12.89 -18.12 -6.65
C GLU A 841 13.26 -17.35 -5.36
N ILE A 842 12.80 -17.87 -4.21
CA ILE A 842 13.13 -17.36 -2.88
C ILE A 842 14.49 -17.90 -2.44
N ILE A 843 15.49 -17.02 -2.33
CA ILE A 843 16.86 -17.36 -1.94
C ILE A 843 17.15 -16.90 -0.51
N HIS A 844 17.55 -17.84 0.35
CA HIS A 844 18.05 -17.56 1.69
C HIS A 844 19.54 -17.17 1.64
N LEU A 845 19.88 -16.01 2.21
CA LEU A 845 21.22 -15.42 2.15
C LEU A 845 22.32 -16.40 2.63
N VAL A 846 22.13 -17.03 3.79
CA VAL A 846 23.08 -18.02 4.35
C VAL A 846 23.32 -19.20 3.39
N ARG A 847 22.27 -19.69 2.72
CA ARG A 847 22.38 -20.79 1.76
C ARG A 847 23.10 -20.35 0.48
N TRP A 848 22.85 -19.14 0.01
CA TRP A 848 23.52 -18.56 -1.15
C TRP A 848 25.02 -18.37 -0.90
N VAL A 849 25.40 -17.70 0.21
CA VAL A 849 26.82 -17.51 0.57
C VAL A 849 27.54 -18.85 0.73
N HIS A 850 26.91 -19.84 1.38
CA HIS A 850 27.45 -21.21 1.45
C HIS A 850 27.62 -21.91 0.10
N SER A 851 26.88 -21.52 -0.95
CA SER A 851 27.04 -22.06 -2.30
C SER A 851 28.24 -21.41 -2.99
N VAL A 852 28.31 -20.08 -2.98
CA VAL A 852 29.38 -19.31 -3.66
C VAL A 852 30.75 -19.62 -3.06
N VAL A 853 30.88 -19.56 -1.73
CA VAL A 853 32.16 -19.81 -1.00
C VAL A 853 32.69 -21.24 -1.15
N ARG A 854 31.87 -22.19 -1.65
CA ARG A 854 32.32 -23.57 -1.93
C ARG A 854 33.00 -23.72 -3.28
N GLU A 855 32.71 -22.85 -4.24
CA GLU A 855 33.16 -22.99 -5.62
C GLU A 855 34.50 -22.29 -5.83
N GLU A 856 34.68 -21.11 -5.23
CA GLU A 856 35.97 -20.45 -4.92
C GLU A 856 35.70 -19.36 -3.85
N TRP A 857 36.72 -18.82 -3.16
CA TRP A 857 36.52 -17.63 -2.31
C TRP A 857 36.42 -16.38 -3.19
N THR A 858 35.28 -16.21 -3.87
CA THR A 858 35.10 -15.16 -4.89
C THR A 858 34.64 -13.82 -4.29
N ALA A 859 35.12 -12.72 -4.89
CA ALA A 859 34.67 -11.36 -4.56
C ALA A 859 33.18 -11.12 -4.89
N GLU A 860 32.52 -12.05 -5.60
CA GLU A 860 31.10 -12.03 -5.95
C GLU A 860 30.15 -12.10 -4.75
N VAL A 861 30.66 -12.52 -3.57
CA VAL A 861 29.91 -12.47 -2.31
C VAL A 861 29.70 -11.02 -1.86
N PHE A 862 30.67 -10.14 -2.10
CA PHE A 862 30.69 -8.80 -1.52
C PHE A 862 29.78 -7.82 -2.27
N ASP A 863 29.31 -6.83 -1.52
CA ASP A 863 28.58 -5.70 -2.06
C ASP A 863 29.46 -4.94 -3.08
N VAL A 864 28.93 -4.73 -4.28
CA VAL A 864 29.61 -3.99 -5.35
C VAL A 864 29.95 -2.56 -4.91
N GLU A 865 29.19 -2.00 -3.97
CA GLU A 865 29.47 -0.70 -3.34
C GLU A 865 30.67 -0.70 -2.39
N LEU A 866 31.18 -1.86 -1.98
CA LEU A 866 32.43 -1.99 -1.21
C LEU A 866 33.64 -2.23 -2.12
N LEU A 867 33.45 -2.90 -3.26
CA LEU A 867 34.53 -3.19 -4.23
C LEU A 867 35.18 -1.94 -4.87
N ARG A 868 34.64 -0.73 -4.63
CA ARG A 868 35.25 0.55 -5.03
C ARG A 868 36.36 1.05 -4.09
N TYR A 869 36.50 0.47 -2.89
CA TYR A 869 37.53 0.85 -1.94
C TYR A 869 38.75 -0.07 -2.10
N THR A 870 39.94 0.51 -2.19
CA THR A 870 41.20 -0.25 -2.23
C THR A 870 41.57 -0.76 -0.84
N ASN A 871 42.31 -1.88 -0.79
CA ASN A 871 42.93 -2.45 0.42
C ASN A 871 41.98 -2.95 1.53
N ILE A 872 40.66 -3.06 1.29
CA ILE A 872 39.70 -3.64 2.27
C ILE A 872 39.33 -5.10 1.98
N GLU A 873 39.80 -5.70 0.90
CA GLU A 873 39.41 -7.06 0.48
C GLU A 873 39.81 -8.13 1.51
N GLU A 874 41.04 -8.06 2.05
CA GLU A 874 41.48 -8.97 3.12
C GLU A 874 40.61 -8.83 4.38
N GLU A 875 40.25 -7.59 4.75
CA GLU A 875 39.37 -7.32 5.89
C GLU A 875 37.95 -7.87 5.66
N MET A 876 37.41 -7.72 4.45
CA MET A 876 36.11 -8.29 4.07
C MET A 876 36.12 -9.83 4.07
N VAL A 877 37.22 -10.46 3.65
CA VAL A 877 37.37 -11.93 3.67
C VAL A 877 37.51 -12.45 5.11
N GLU A 878 38.28 -11.80 5.97
CA GLU A 878 38.34 -12.17 7.41
C GLU A 878 36.97 -11.99 8.08
N MET A 879 36.28 -10.88 7.80
CA MET A 879 34.95 -10.62 8.31
C MET A 879 33.91 -11.64 7.79
N LEU A 880 34.05 -12.10 6.54
CA LEU A 880 33.24 -13.19 5.99
C LEU A 880 33.51 -14.51 6.71
N GLN A 881 34.77 -14.86 6.99
CA GLN A 881 35.11 -16.05 7.77
C GLN A 881 34.49 -16.00 9.19
N ILE A 882 34.53 -14.84 9.84
CA ILE A 882 33.86 -14.61 11.13
C ILE A 882 32.34 -14.84 10.99
N ALA A 883 31.68 -14.22 10.00
CA ALA A 883 30.26 -14.40 9.74
C ALA A 883 29.88 -15.86 9.46
N MET A 884 30.69 -16.58 8.67
CA MET A 884 30.48 -18.00 8.37
C MET A 884 30.66 -18.90 9.59
N SER A 885 31.54 -18.56 10.54
CA SER A 885 31.66 -19.27 11.83
C SER A 885 30.43 -19.09 12.73
N CYS A 886 29.71 -17.97 12.60
CA CYS A 886 28.50 -17.69 13.36
C CYS A 886 27.28 -18.47 12.84
N VAL A 887 27.14 -18.63 11.52
CA VAL A 887 25.95 -19.26 10.88
C VAL A 887 26.05 -20.78 10.75
N VAL A 888 26.98 -21.43 11.44
CA VAL A 888 27.12 -22.90 11.46
C VAL A 888 25.87 -23.57 12.06
N LYS A 889 25.44 -24.69 11.47
CA LYS A 889 24.24 -25.43 11.92
C LYS A 889 24.36 -25.98 13.35
N ALA A 890 25.55 -26.44 13.74
CA ALA A 890 25.86 -26.92 15.08
C ALA A 890 26.05 -25.73 16.04
N PRO A 891 25.20 -25.52 17.06
CA PRO A 891 25.27 -24.34 17.92
C PRO A 891 26.53 -24.29 18.78
N ASP A 892 27.01 -25.46 19.21
CA ASP A 892 28.22 -25.68 20.02
C ASP A 892 29.53 -25.32 19.29
N GLN A 893 29.50 -25.22 17.96
CA GLN A 893 30.64 -24.80 17.14
C GLN A 893 30.71 -23.28 16.93
N ARG A 894 29.69 -22.53 17.36
CA ARG A 894 29.62 -21.08 17.19
C ARG A 894 30.46 -20.38 18.28
N PRO A 895 31.24 -19.33 17.95
CA PRO A 895 32.01 -18.58 18.93
C PRO A 895 31.10 -17.79 19.90
N LYS A 896 31.61 -17.43 21.08
CA LYS A 896 30.88 -16.55 22.01
C LYS A 896 30.96 -15.10 21.54
N MET A 897 29.95 -14.28 21.86
CA MET A 897 29.96 -12.85 21.52
C MET A 897 31.17 -12.10 22.12
N SER A 898 31.66 -12.49 23.30
CA SER A 898 32.91 -11.95 23.90
C SER A 898 34.18 -12.22 23.10
N ASP A 899 34.15 -13.26 22.26
CA ASP A 899 35.29 -13.68 21.44
C ASP A 899 35.14 -13.05 20.05
N LEU A 900 33.91 -12.98 19.54
CA LEU A 900 33.55 -12.24 18.32
C LEU A 900 33.89 -10.76 18.38
N VAL A 901 33.65 -10.06 19.51
CA VAL A 901 34.07 -8.66 19.66
C VAL A 901 35.56 -8.51 19.38
N ARG A 902 36.39 -9.38 19.99
CA ARG A 902 37.86 -9.35 19.82
C ARG A 902 38.30 -9.72 18.40
N LEU A 903 37.62 -10.67 17.76
CA LEU A 903 37.87 -11.04 16.36
C LEU A 903 37.57 -9.88 15.42
N ILE A 904 36.38 -9.27 15.51
CA ILE A 904 35.95 -8.17 14.63
C ILE A 904 36.81 -6.92 14.87
N GLU A 905 37.15 -6.58 16.12
CA GLU A 905 38.10 -5.50 16.43
C GLU A 905 39.50 -5.77 15.87
N SER A 906 39.93 -7.02 15.74
CA SER A 906 41.24 -7.34 15.15
C SER A 906 41.30 -7.11 13.62
N VAL A 907 40.15 -7.15 12.95
CA VAL A 907 40.04 -6.82 11.51
C VAL A 907 40.22 -5.30 11.33
N GLY A 908 39.42 -4.48 12.02
CA GLY A 908 39.42 -3.03 11.84
C GLY A 908 40.70 -2.29 12.31
N ASN A 909 41.54 -2.90 13.15
CA ASN A 909 42.73 -2.23 13.70
C ASN A 909 43.96 -2.23 12.78
N ARG A 910 43.96 -2.91 11.62
CA ARG A 910 45.17 -3.01 10.77
C ARG A 910 45.55 -1.70 10.09
N GLN A 911 44.59 -0.86 9.72
CA GLN A 911 44.87 0.45 9.10
C GLN A 911 45.69 1.41 9.99
N ALA A 912 45.62 1.27 11.32
CA ALA A 912 46.44 2.06 12.25
C ALA A 912 47.94 1.69 12.24
N SER A 913 48.31 0.55 11.63
CA SER A 913 49.69 0.03 11.62
C SER A 913 50.49 0.35 10.35
N LEU A 914 49.82 0.81 9.28
CA LEU A 914 50.44 1.23 8.03
C LEU A 914 50.38 2.76 7.92
N GLY A 915 51.45 3.42 8.37
CA GLY A 915 51.58 4.88 8.25
C GLY A 915 51.57 5.35 6.80
N PRO A 916 51.18 6.62 6.53
CA PRO A 916 51.00 7.11 5.17
C PRO A 916 52.32 7.14 4.38
N GLU A 917 52.37 6.43 3.26
CA GLU A 917 53.47 6.52 2.31
C GLU A 917 53.59 7.93 1.68
N PRO A 918 54.81 8.38 1.36
CA PRO A 918 55.04 9.71 0.80
C PRO A 918 54.54 9.79 -0.65
N LYS A 919 53.71 10.81 -0.92
CA LYS A 919 53.16 11.08 -2.27
C LYS A 919 54.28 11.17 -3.33
N PRO A 920 54.10 10.61 -4.54
CA PRO A 920 55.06 10.76 -5.62
C PRO A 920 55.16 12.23 -6.06
N LYS A 921 56.39 12.70 -6.28
CA LYS A 921 56.63 14.01 -6.88
C LYS A 921 56.35 13.94 -8.38
N SER A 922 55.55 14.89 -8.89
CA SER A 922 55.38 15.10 -10.32
C SER A 922 56.63 15.78 -10.89
N GLU A 923 57.33 15.09 -11.81
CA GLU A 923 58.33 15.70 -12.68
C GLU A 923 57.66 16.29 -13.94
N ASN A 924 58.22 17.41 -14.42
CA ASN A 924 57.95 18.21 -15.63
C ASN A 924 57.77 19.69 -15.24
N GLU A 925 58.56 20.66 -15.71
CA GLU A 925 59.70 20.65 -16.67
C GLU A 925 60.78 21.62 -16.19
N ALA A 926 62.01 21.44 -16.69
CA ALA A 926 63.11 22.38 -16.50
C ALA A 926 63.39 23.18 -17.78
N SER A 927 63.36 24.50 -17.70
CA SER A 927 64.17 25.42 -18.52
C SER A 927 64.34 26.75 -17.78
N GLU A 928 65.51 26.94 -17.16
CA GLU A 928 66.57 27.81 -17.66
C GLU A 928 66.39 29.31 -17.33
N THR A 929 67.19 29.78 -16.37
CA THR A 929 68.07 30.94 -16.62
C THR A 929 69.27 30.89 -15.68
N SER A 930 70.47 31.00 -16.24
CA SER A 930 71.74 31.10 -15.51
C SER A 930 71.85 32.47 -14.81
N THR A 931 72.58 32.60 -13.71
CA THR A 931 74.00 32.99 -13.80
C THR A 931 74.79 32.80 -12.49
N ALA A 932 76.00 32.26 -12.67
CA ALA A 932 77.27 32.53 -11.96
C ALA A 932 77.35 32.51 -10.41
N GLY A 933 78.20 31.60 -9.92
CA GLY A 933 78.81 31.62 -8.59
C GLY A 933 79.92 30.56 -8.52
N GLU A 934 81.17 30.96 -8.72
CA GLU A 934 82.32 30.06 -8.90
C GLU A 934 82.87 29.50 -7.57
N ILE A 935 83.14 28.19 -7.52
CA ILE A 935 84.42 27.51 -7.18
C ILE A 935 84.16 26.00 -7.00
#